data_AF-A0A0F9GQA8-F1
#
_entry.id   AF-A0A0F9GQA8-F1
#
_cell.length_a   1.000
_cell.length_b   1.000
_cell.length_c   1.000
_cell.angle_alpha   90.00
_cell.angle_beta   90.00
_cell.angle_gamma   90.00
#
_symmetry.space_group_name_H-M   'P 1'
#
loop_
_entity.id
_entity.type
_entity.pdbx_description
1 polymer ?
#
loop_
_entity_poly.entity_id
_entity_poly.type
_entity_poly.pdbx_seq_one_letter_code
_entity_poly.pdbx_strand_id
1 'polypeptide(L)'
;FSNNPTDGNLADQDTLRLSLAGNLQNYILKDFKGNSAKGNSFSWNTQPTAYALDPADTINYVSKHDNETLWDQLQYKHATSMIIEQRVRAHNMALAIPLVSQGIPFMQLGADLLRSKSMDRDSYNAGDWFNAVDLTKENNNWNIGLPNAEKNQQKWPEIIKVSGNPQAAAQPQDIAYAGDVFQEFLAIRSASPLFRLTTEQDVIDRVGFHNVGKNQQHGLIVMSIDDGQGFADLDNQVDALVVVINATEQALSHTVPTAAGFELHPILKNSTDSSMSGVSFTASEIDGTFTVPAYTIAVFVKPQGESQGVGLSANATVGAPDVVPFGSTAVYVRGSLNDWGTADSFEYMGNGEYRVAITLAAGDYEFKIASEDWSSVDFGALSDADQDVIENQTEPLMRSGANMTFNAAIDATYVFSFDASDKDNPTLRVYNEEPFVGTPVFVRGSLNEWGISDELIYQGKGVYTVTKILNAGSYEFKIAAEDWDTVDYGSGEADAIVTVAEDKLLAAKGANMMMDIATEGEYQFIFDASDLNAPTLSVFNAQMFADTQVYLRGSLNGWGTDNPLIYQGNAIYSTSLDLDAGDYEFKIASEDWNTVDFGGVGDAPIVNINEIMLLEVIGGNIALSITESGNYTFKVIGPDKDNMNLLITKQ
;
A
#
# COMPACT_ATOMS: atom_id res chain seq x y z
N PHE A 1 -4.94 18.01 4.22
CA PHE A 1 -4.12 16.84 4.59
C PHE A 1 -3.94 16.83 6.09
N SER A 2 -4.15 15.69 6.72
CA SER A 2 -3.81 15.46 8.13
C SER A 2 -2.32 15.12 8.20
N ASN A 3 -1.63 15.34 9.33
CA ASN A 3 -0.31 14.73 9.56
C ASN A 3 -0.45 13.23 9.97
N ASN A 4 -1.68 12.73 10.09
CA ASN A 4 -1.99 11.36 10.51
C ASN A 4 -2.36 10.47 9.32
N PRO A 5 -1.56 9.46 8.95
CA PRO A 5 -1.79 8.59 7.80
C PRO A 5 -2.84 7.51 8.10
N THR A 6 -4.09 7.89 8.31
CA THR A 6 -5.19 6.93 8.40
C THR A 6 -5.62 6.48 7.00
N ASP A 7 -6.17 5.27 6.87
CA ASP A 7 -6.76 4.76 5.62
C ASP A 7 -7.72 5.78 4.98
N GLY A 8 -8.53 6.46 5.78
CA GLY A 8 -9.44 7.50 5.28
C GLY A 8 -8.71 8.69 4.66
N ASN A 9 -7.63 9.17 5.29
CA ASN A 9 -6.85 10.29 4.75
C ASN A 9 -6.06 9.90 3.50
N LEU A 10 -5.58 8.66 3.44
CA LEU A 10 -4.89 8.11 2.27
C LEU A 10 -5.88 7.90 1.10
N ALA A 11 -7.09 7.44 1.37
CA ALA A 11 -8.17 7.35 0.38
C ALA A 11 -8.60 8.74 -0.14
N ASP A 12 -8.65 9.75 0.72
CA ASP A 12 -8.88 11.15 0.31
C ASP A 12 -7.74 11.67 -0.59
N GLN A 13 -6.50 11.27 -0.32
CA GLN A 13 -5.34 11.61 -1.15
C GLN A 13 -5.42 10.93 -2.53
N ASP A 14 -5.90 9.69 -2.62
CA ASP A 14 -6.20 9.03 -3.91
C ASP A 14 -7.34 9.71 -4.66
N THR A 15 -8.40 10.12 -3.95
CA THR A 15 -9.49 10.92 -4.52
C THR A 15 -8.97 12.22 -5.15
N LEU A 16 -8.05 12.90 -4.46
CA LEU A 16 -7.41 14.10 -5.00
C LEU A 16 -6.55 13.80 -6.24
N ARG A 17 -5.81 12.68 -6.29
CA ARG A 17 -5.08 12.27 -7.50
C ARG A 17 -6.02 12.07 -8.69
N LEU A 18 -7.15 11.40 -8.48
CA LEU A 18 -8.17 11.25 -9.54
C LEU A 18 -8.73 12.59 -10.00
N SER A 19 -8.98 13.53 -9.08
CA SER A 19 -9.41 14.90 -9.43
C SER A 19 -8.34 15.69 -10.18
N LEU A 20 -7.06 15.54 -9.82
CA LEU A 20 -5.93 16.12 -10.55
C LEU A 20 -5.83 15.56 -11.98
N ALA A 21 -6.20 14.29 -12.19
CA ALA A 21 -6.31 13.66 -13.51
C ALA A 21 -7.69 13.85 -14.17
N GLY A 22 -8.48 14.84 -13.75
CA GLY A 22 -9.73 15.22 -14.44
C GLY A 22 -10.94 14.35 -14.11
N ASN A 23 -10.90 13.56 -13.03
CA ASN A 23 -11.96 12.63 -12.60
C ASN A 23 -12.42 11.67 -13.70
N LEU A 24 -11.49 11.22 -14.54
CA LEU A 24 -11.75 10.32 -15.66
C LEU A 24 -11.97 8.88 -15.18
N GLN A 25 -13.08 8.27 -15.63
CA GLN A 25 -13.45 6.94 -15.16
C GLN A 25 -12.46 5.84 -15.58
N ASN A 26 -11.79 5.98 -16.74
CA ASN A 26 -10.83 4.98 -17.21
C ASN A 26 -9.38 5.26 -16.81
N TYR A 27 -9.10 6.39 -16.15
CA TYR A 27 -7.77 6.68 -15.64
C TYR A 27 -7.39 5.64 -14.58
N ILE A 28 -6.20 5.05 -14.71
CA ILE A 28 -5.72 4.01 -13.80
C ILE A 28 -4.86 4.65 -12.72
N LEU A 29 -5.19 4.41 -11.46
CA LEU A 29 -4.44 4.87 -10.31
C LEU A 29 -4.02 3.68 -9.44
N LYS A 30 -2.76 3.65 -9.01
CA LYS A 30 -2.29 2.80 -7.92
C LYS A 30 -2.69 3.41 -6.58
N ASP A 31 -3.59 2.76 -5.87
CA ASP A 31 -4.15 3.21 -4.59
C ASP A 31 -3.13 3.11 -3.44
N PHE A 32 -3.50 3.63 -2.28
CA PHE A 32 -2.67 3.54 -1.08
C PHE A 32 -2.47 2.13 -0.53
N LYS A 33 -3.28 1.16 -0.93
CA LYS A 33 -3.11 -0.26 -0.60
C LYS A 33 -2.23 -0.98 -1.62
N GLY A 34 -1.76 -0.31 -2.65
CA GLY A 34 -0.89 -0.86 -3.70
C GLY A 34 -1.64 -1.51 -4.86
N ASN A 35 -2.96 -1.45 -4.91
CA ASN A 35 -3.77 -1.99 -6.00
C ASN A 35 -3.88 -0.95 -7.12
N SER A 36 -3.78 -1.35 -8.40
CA SER A 36 -4.11 -0.45 -9.51
C SER A 36 -5.53 -0.70 -10.00
N ALA A 37 -6.34 0.36 -10.04
CA ALA A 37 -7.72 0.28 -10.49
C ALA A 37 -8.10 1.48 -11.34
N LYS A 38 -9.17 1.33 -12.14
CA LYS A 38 -9.79 2.43 -12.87
C LYS A 38 -10.45 3.42 -11.92
N GLY A 39 -10.47 4.70 -12.26
CA GLY A 39 -11.01 5.77 -11.43
C GLY A 39 -12.47 5.54 -10.99
N ASN A 40 -13.30 4.91 -11.82
CA ASN A 40 -14.69 4.58 -11.44
C ASN A 40 -14.84 3.43 -10.45
N SER A 41 -13.77 2.67 -10.20
CA SER A 41 -13.74 1.61 -9.20
C SER A 41 -13.44 2.16 -7.80
N PHE A 42 -12.91 3.38 -7.71
CA PHE A 42 -12.77 4.09 -6.43
C PHE A 42 -14.13 4.61 -5.99
N SER A 43 -14.41 4.53 -4.69
CA SER A 43 -15.66 5.01 -4.10
C SER A 43 -15.43 6.26 -3.29
N TRP A 44 -16.21 7.30 -3.56
CA TRP A 44 -16.34 8.48 -2.72
C TRP A 44 -17.76 8.52 -2.16
N ASN A 45 -17.88 8.28 -0.85
CA ASN A 45 -19.14 7.94 -0.20
C ASN A 45 -19.78 6.68 -0.84
N THR A 46 -20.91 6.84 -1.53
CA THR A 46 -21.68 5.76 -2.16
C THR A 46 -21.66 5.83 -3.68
N GLN A 47 -20.77 6.64 -4.25
CA GLN A 47 -20.69 6.89 -5.70
C GLN A 47 -19.25 6.67 -6.20
N PRO A 48 -19.07 6.34 -7.50
CA PRO A 48 -17.76 6.35 -8.12
C PRO A 48 -17.06 7.70 -7.94
N THR A 49 -15.79 7.68 -7.54
CA THR A 49 -14.98 8.89 -7.38
C THR A 49 -14.77 9.59 -8.73
N ALA A 50 -14.38 8.84 -9.75
CA ALA A 50 -14.18 9.34 -11.10
C ALA A 50 -15.33 8.90 -12.02
N TYR A 51 -15.90 9.84 -12.76
CA TYR A 51 -17.13 9.65 -13.54
C TYR A 51 -17.04 10.21 -14.96
N ALA A 52 -16.06 11.07 -15.24
CA ALA A 52 -15.95 11.80 -16.49
C ALA A 52 -15.45 10.91 -17.62
N LEU A 53 -15.90 11.19 -18.84
CA LEU A 53 -15.39 10.60 -20.09
C LEU A 53 -14.48 11.57 -20.85
N ASP A 54 -14.55 12.85 -20.51
CA ASP A 54 -13.72 13.91 -21.04
C ASP A 54 -13.29 14.82 -19.89
N PRO A 55 -12.05 15.33 -19.84
CA PRO A 55 -11.64 16.26 -18.80
C PRO A 55 -12.56 17.48 -18.68
N ALA A 56 -13.21 17.91 -19.78
CA ALA A 56 -14.16 19.02 -19.79
C ALA A 56 -15.48 18.74 -19.04
N ASP A 57 -15.80 17.47 -18.76
CA ASP A 57 -16.97 17.11 -17.94
C ASP A 57 -16.75 17.40 -16.44
N THR A 58 -15.51 17.72 -16.04
CA THR A 58 -15.11 17.93 -14.66
C THR A 58 -14.89 19.41 -14.35
N ILE A 59 -15.67 19.93 -13.39
CA ILE A 59 -15.48 21.27 -12.80
C ILE A 59 -14.83 21.13 -11.42
N ASN A 60 -13.53 21.41 -11.33
CA ASN A 60 -12.77 21.30 -10.08
C ASN A 60 -12.84 22.60 -9.27
N TYR A 61 -13.27 22.51 -8.00
CA TYR A 61 -13.36 23.67 -7.10
C TYR A 61 -13.10 23.28 -5.65
N VAL A 62 -12.64 24.27 -4.87
CA VAL A 62 -12.44 24.14 -3.40
C VAL A 62 -13.30 25.13 -2.61
N SER A 63 -14.01 26.02 -3.30
CA SER A 63 -14.98 26.95 -2.71
C SER A 63 -16.00 27.44 -3.75
N LYS A 64 -17.19 27.82 -3.29
CA LYS A 64 -18.28 28.36 -4.11
C LYS A 64 -19.11 29.36 -3.30
N HIS A 65 -20.20 29.88 -3.86
CA HIS A 65 -21.05 30.88 -3.19
C HIS A 65 -21.84 30.29 -2.01
N ASP A 66 -22.27 29.04 -2.15
CA ASP A 66 -22.88 28.19 -1.14
C ASP A 66 -21.81 27.54 -0.26
N ASN A 67 -22.18 27.22 0.98
CA ASN A 67 -21.28 26.77 2.04
C ASN A 67 -20.28 27.85 2.48
N GLU A 68 -19.42 27.49 3.43
CA GLU A 68 -18.34 28.33 3.94
C GLU A 68 -17.36 28.74 2.81
N THR A 69 -16.74 29.93 2.91
CA THR A 69 -15.62 30.32 2.02
C THR A 69 -14.41 29.41 2.24
N LEU A 70 -13.45 29.41 1.30
CA LEU A 70 -12.20 28.64 1.50
C LEU A 70 -11.49 29.05 2.80
N TRP A 71 -11.35 30.36 3.04
CA TRP A 71 -10.69 30.87 4.23
C TRP A 71 -11.39 30.39 5.50
N ASP A 72 -12.72 30.57 5.58
CA ASP A 72 -13.53 30.18 6.73
C ASP A 72 -13.45 28.67 6.99
N GLN A 73 -13.60 27.85 5.94
CA GLN A 73 -13.61 26.40 6.05
C GLN A 73 -12.27 25.84 6.55
N LEU A 74 -11.15 26.42 6.08
CA LEU A 74 -9.82 26.00 6.50
C LEU A 74 -9.57 26.29 7.99
N GLN A 75 -10.13 27.38 8.54
CA GLN A 75 -9.93 27.72 9.94
C GLN A 75 -10.54 26.69 10.90
N TYR A 76 -11.62 26.00 10.50
CA TYR A 76 -12.16 24.87 11.27
C TYR A 76 -11.21 23.67 11.34
N LYS A 77 -10.31 23.53 10.37
CA LYS A 77 -9.45 22.33 10.19
C LYS A 77 -8.02 22.52 10.67
N HIS A 78 -7.54 23.76 10.68
CA HIS A 78 -6.19 24.07 11.13
C HIS A 78 -6.02 23.92 12.64
N ALA A 79 -4.83 23.49 13.06
CA ALA A 79 -4.43 23.56 14.46
C ALA A 79 -4.55 25.00 14.98
N THR A 80 -4.97 25.18 16.22
CA THR A 80 -5.12 26.51 16.84
C THR A 80 -3.80 27.28 16.89
N SER A 81 -2.67 26.58 17.00
CA SER A 81 -1.31 27.12 17.05
C SER A 81 -0.72 27.50 15.68
N MET A 82 -1.34 27.08 14.56
CA MET A 82 -0.84 27.39 13.22
C MET A 82 -0.84 28.91 13.00
N ILE A 83 0.31 29.46 12.63
CA ILE A 83 0.51 30.92 12.49
C ILE A 83 -0.09 31.45 11.18
N ILE A 84 -0.29 32.77 11.11
CA ILE A 84 -0.98 33.40 9.97
C ILE A 84 -0.29 33.11 8.64
N GLU A 85 1.04 33.15 8.60
CA GLU A 85 1.81 32.89 7.39
C GLU A 85 1.54 31.48 6.87
N GLN A 86 1.52 30.47 7.75
CA GLN A 86 1.23 29.09 7.37
C GLN A 86 -0.22 28.93 6.90
N ARG A 87 -1.19 29.61 7.53
CA ARG A 87 -2.61 29.57 7.12
C ARG A 87 -2.81 30.16 5.72
N VAL A 88 -2.19 31.29 5.43
CA VAL A 88 -2.24 31.94 4.12
C VAL A 88 -1.64 31.03 3.04
N ARG A 89 -0.56 30.32 3.37
CA ARG A 89 0.06 29.36 2.45
C ARG A 89 -0.78 28.11 2.23
N ALA A 90 -1.38 27.56 3.28
CA ALA A 90 -2.33 26.46 3.15
C ALA A 90 -3.54 26.87 2.30
N HIS A 91 -4.02 28.11 2.46
CA HIS A 91 -5.06 28.68 1.61
C HIS A 91 -4.63 28.79 0.15
N ASN A 92 -3.47 29.38 -0.13
CA ASN A 92 -2.94 29.50 -1.50
C ASN A 92 -2.73 28.14 -2.16
N MET A 93 -2.20 27.16 -1.42
CA MET A 93 -2.05 25.78 -1.89
C MET A 93 -3.40 25.17 -2.25
N ALA A 94 -4.40 25.25 -1.36
CA ALA A 94 -5.74 24.74 -1.63
C ALA A 94 -6.38 25.43 -2.85
N LEU A 95 -6.19 26.74 -2.99
CA LEU A 95 -6.68 27.53 -4.12
C LEU A 95 -5.97 27.20 -5.43
N ALA A 96 -4.70 26.82 -5.39
CA ALA A 96 -3.90 26.49 -6.57
C ALA A 96 -4.14 25.05 -7.07
N ILE A 97 -4.65 24.13 -6.24
CA ILE A 97 -4.92 22.73 -6.65
C ILE A 97 -5.80 22.65 -7.91
N PRO A 98 -6.95 23.33 -8.02
CA PRO A 98 -7.72 23.35 -9.27
C PRO A 98 -6.90 23.88 -10.47
N LEU A 99 -6.01 24.84 -10.26
CA LEU A 99 -5.20 25.42 -11.35
C LEU A 99 -4.14 24.46 -11.89
N VAL A 100 -3.68 23.52 -11.08
CA VAL A 100 -2.72 22.48 -11.52
C VAL A 100 -3.38 21.15 -11.91
N SER A 101 -4.72 21.05 -11.80
CA SER A 101 -5.50 19.88 -12.21
C SER A 101 -5.84 19.88 -13.70
N GLN A 102 -6.03 18.70 -14.30
CA GLN A 102 -6.78 18.56 -15.54
C GLN A 102 -8.27 18.91 -15.33
N GLY A 103 -8.98 19.19 -16.42
CA GLY A 103 -10.35 19.66 -16.40
C GLY A 103 -10.50 21.18 -16.20
N ILE A 104 -11.68 21.62 -15.75
CA ILE A 104 -12.02 23.04 -15.71
C ILE A 104 -11.96 23.57 -14.27
N PRO A 105 -10.99 24.44 -13.92
CA PRO A 105 -10.94 25.05 -12.61
C PRO A 105 -12.06 26.08 -12.42
N PHE A 106 -12.67 26.08 -11.23
CA PHE A 106 -13.67 27.06 -10.81
C PHE A 106 -13.25 27.69 -9.48
N MET A 107 -13.28 29.03 -9.44
CA MET A 107 -12.87 29.82 -8.27
C MET A 107 -14.01 30.71 -7.77
N GLN A 108 -14.18 30.81 -6.45
CA GLN A 108 -15.08 31.78 -5.84
C GLN A 108 -14.48 33.20 -5.92
N LEU A 109 -15.31 34.21 -6.24
CA LEU A 109 -14.89 35.62 -6.19
C LEU A 109 -14.30 35.96 -4.80
N GLY A 110 -13.10 36.54 -4.79
CA GLY A 110 -12.38 36.96 -3.59
C GLY A 110 -11.61 35.83 -2.89
N ALA A 111 -11.64 34.60 -3.39
CA ALA A 111 -10.84 33.52 -2.81
C ALA A 111 -9.33 33.84 -2.88
N ASP A 112 -8.87 34.51 -3.93
CA ASP A 112 -7.51 35.07 -4.05
C ASP A 112 -7.20 36.20 -3.06
N LEU A 113 -8.22 36.74 -2.38
CA LEU A 113 -8.12 37.80 -1.38
C LEU A 113 -8.44 37.31 0.04
N LEU A 114 -8.27 36.00 0.29
CA LEU A 114 -8.56 35.37 1.58
C LEU A 114 -9.99 35.61 2.08
N ARG A 115 -10.95 35.82 1.16
CA ARG A 115 -12.32 36.24 1.48
C ARG A 115 -12.93 35.37 2.57
N SER A 116 -13.48 36.03 3.57
CA SER A 116 -14.30 35.46 4.63
C SER A 116 -15.75 35.97 4.51
N LYS A 117 -16.70 35.19 5.02
CA LYS A 117 -18.08 35.62 5.28
C LYS A 117 -18.39 35.60 6.77
N SER A 118 -17.37 35.77 7.59
CA SER A 118 -17.39 35.63 9.05
C SER A 118 -17.98 34.29 9.47
N MET A 119 -17.53 33.22 8.79
CA MET A 119 -17.95 31.83 9.02
C MET A 119 -19.42 31.51 8.66
N ASP A 120 -20.08 32.34 7.85
CA ASP A 120 -21.44 32.06 7.35
C ASP A 120 -21.42 30.94 6.31
N ARG A 121 -22.15 29.85 6.58
CA ARG A 121 -22.32 28.71 5.67
C ARG A 121 -23.36 28.98 4.57
N ASP A 122 -24.32 29.86 4.77
CA ASP A 122 -25.41 30.09 3.81
C ASP A 122 -25.84 31.56 3.82
N SER A 123 -25.07 32.33 3.07
CA SER A 123 -25.07 33.80 3.08
C SER A 123 -25.98 34.41 2.00
N TYR A 124 -26.87 33.63 1.41
CA TYR A 124 -27.73 34.05 0.28
C TYR A 124 -28.54 35.33 0.57
N ASN A 125 -28.91 35.55 1.85
CA ASN A 125 -29.66 36.71 2.33
C ASN A 125 -28.98 37.38 3.55
N ALA A 126 -27.66 37.26 3.67
CA ALA A 126 -26.89 37.90 4.75
C ALA A 126 -26.49 39.35 4.44
N GLY A 127 -26.93 39.89 3.29
CA GLY A 127 -26.71 41.27 2.85
C GLY A 127 -25.24 41.58 2.55
N ASP A 128 -24.96 42.87 2.31
CA ASP A 128 -23.64 43.35 1.94
C ASP A 128 -22.61 43.13 3.05
N TRP A 129 -23.03 43.24 4.32
CA TRP A 129 -22.16 43.14 5.50
C TRP A 129 -21.35 41.85 5.53
N PHE A 130 -22.02 40.68 5.48
CA PHE A 130 -21.33 39.39 5.51
C PHE A 130 -20.74 38.97 4.16
N ASN A 131 -21.24 39.51 3.03
CA ASN A 131 -20.80 39.10 1.70
C ASN A 131 -19.72 40.01 1.08
N ALA A 132 -19.32 41.07 1.75
CA ALA A 132 -18.37 42.05 1.24
C ALA A 132 -17.09 41.42 0.69
N VAL A 133 -16.59 41.98 -0.40
CA VAL A 133 -15.27 41.70 -0.97
C VAL A 133 -14.56 43.03 -1.08
N ASP A 134 -13.56 43.24 -0.25
CA ASP A 134 -12.81 44.49 -0.21
C ASP A 134 -11.67 44.48 -1.23
N LEU A 135 -11.91 45.11 -2.37
CA LEU A 135 -10.92 45.22 -3.45
C LEU A 135 -9.77 46.19 -3.13
N THR A 136 -9.85 46.95 -2.03
CA THR A 136 -8.72 47.75 -1.55
C THR A 136 -7.66 46.90 -0.84
N LYS A 137 -7.98 45.64 -0.54
CA LYS A 137 -7.13 44.68 0.19
C LYS A 137 -6.83 45.10 1.64
N GLU A 138 -7.62 46.00 2.22
CA GLU A 138 -7.42 46.45 3.61
C GLU A 138 -7.97 45.45 4.63
N ASN A 139 -8.94 44.62 4.25
CA ASN A 139 -9.45 43.53 5.09
C ASN A 139 -10.04 42.40 4.24
N ASN A 140 -10.19 41.21 4.83
CA ASN A 140 -10.79 40.05 4.17
C ASN A 140 -12.20 39.71 4.69
N ASN A 141 -12.84 40.62 5.45
CA ASN A 141 -14.15 40.43 6.07
C ASN A 141 -14.20 39.31 7.15
N TRP A 142 -13.07 39.01 7.80
CA TRP A 142 -12.97 38.03 8.90
C TRP A 142 -13.44 38.58 10.25
N ASN A 143 -14.18 37.75 10.99
CA ASN A 143 -14.58 38.00 12.39
C ASN A 143 -15.29 39.36 12.60
N ILE A 144 -16.21 39.72 11.71
CA ILE A 144 -17.01 40.97 11.75
C ILE A 144 -18.35 40.81 12.50
N GLY A 145 -18.48 39.75 13.30
CA GLY A 145 -19.69 39.36 14.02
C GLY A 145 -20.12 37.93 13.74
N LEU A 146 -21.02 37.40 14.57
CA LEU A 146 -21.57 36.07 14.36
C LEU A 146 -22.49 36.06 13.14
N PRO A 147 -22.41 35.03 12.28
CA PRO A 147 -23.26 34.92 11.10
C PRO A 147 -24.71 34.65 11.49
N ASN A 148 -25.64 34.86 10.54
CA ASN A 148 -27.07 34.81 10.80
C ASN A 148 -27.52 33.50 11.48
N ALA A 149 -28.42 33.64 12.47
CA ALA A 149 -28.83 32.54 13.34
C ALA A 149 -29.49 31.38 12.58
N GLU A 150 -30.30 31.69 11.57
CA GLU A 150 -31.13 30.72 10.83
C GLU A 150 -30.35 29.48 10.37
N LYS A 151 -29.10 29.67 9.93
CA LYS A 151 -28.25 28.62 9.35
C LYS A 151 -27.03 28.28 10.20
N ASN A 152 -26.66 29.15 11.14
CA ASN A 152 -25.37 29.06 11.82
C ASN A 152 -25.44 28.97 13.35
N GLN A 153 -26.62 29.18 13.97
CA GLN A 153 -26.73 29.29 15.44
C GLN A 153 -26.17 28.07 16.19
N GLN A 154 -26.35 26.87 15.66
CA GLN A 154 -25.83 25.64 16.27
C GLN A 154 -24.30 25.61 16.32
N LYS A 155 -23.63 26.19 15.31
CA LYS A 155 -22.17 26.28 15.23
C LYS A 155 -21.60 27.50 15.97
N TRP A 156 -22.40 28.45 16.44
CA TRP A 156 -21.90 29.66 17.10
C TRP A 156 -20.89 29.39 18.24
N PRO A 157 -21.07 28.41 19.14
CA PRO A 157 -20.08 28.14 20.18
C PRO A 157 -18.71 27.73 19.64
N GLU A 158 -18.68 27.06 18.48
CA GLU A 158 -17.46 26.69 17.77
C GLU A 158 -16.89 27.91 17.02
N ILE A 159 -17.74 28.64 16.30
CA ILE A 159 -17.36 29.86 15.56
C ILE A 159 -16.69 30.88 16.49
N ILE A 160 -17.24 31.14 17.68
CA ILE A 160 -16.65 32.07 18.65
C ILE A 160 -15.20 31.70 18.98
N LYS A 161 -14.90 30.40 19.12
CA LYS A 161 -13.56 29.92 19.42
C LYS A 161 -12.63 30.07 18.22
N VAL A 162 -13.10 29.69 17.03
CA VAL A 162 -12.30 29.71 15.80
C VAL A 162 -12.05 31.14 15.32
N SER A 163 -13.09 31.96 15.22
CA SER A 163 -12.99 33.36 14.76
C SER A 163 -12.25 34.26 15.75
N GLY A 164 -12.28 33.91 17.04
CA GLY A 164 -11.52 34.57 18.10
C GLY A 164 -10.01 34.25 18.11
N ASN A 165 -9.52 33.33 17.27
CA ASN A 165 -8.10 32.99 17.21
C ASN A 165 -7.30 34.13 16.55
N PRO A 166 -6.37 34.80 17.26
CA PRO A 166 -5.58 35.89 16.68
C PRO A 166 -4.64 35.41 15.55
N GLN A 167 -4.30 34.11 15.52
CA GLN A 167 -3.46 33.55 14.45
C GLN A 167 -4.18 33.49 13.09
N ALA A 168 -5.50 33.69 13.05
CA ALA A 168 -6.29 33.71 11.81
C ALA A 168 -6.66 35.14 11.37
N ALA A 169 -6.12 36.19 12.01
CA ALA A 169 -6.42 37.58 11.70
C ALA A 169 -5.50 38.12 10.59
N ALA A 170 -5.84 37.84 9.32
CA ALA A 170 -5.09 38.31 8.16
C ALA A 170 -5.02 39.84 8.09
N GLN A 171 -3.85 40.36 7.71
CA GLN A 171 -3.56 41.78 7.51
C GLN A 171 -3.47 42.12 6.01
N PRO A 172 -3.45 43.41 5.62
CA PRO A 172 -3.41 43.80 4.21
C PRO A 172 -2.27 43.16 3.40
N GLN A 173 -1.09 42.99 4.00
CA GLN A 173 0.03 42.32 3.34
C GLN A 173 -0.21 40.84 3.06
N ASP A 174 -0.96 40.15 3.92
CA ASP A 174 -1.30 38.72 3.75
C ASP A 174 -2.27 38.55 2.58
N ILE A 175 -3.25 39.46 2.48
CA ILE A 175 -4.24 39.51 1.40
C ILE A 175 -3.57 39.84 0.07
N ALA A 176 -2.64 40.81 0.06
CA ALA A 176 -1.86 41.14 -1.12
C ALA A 176 -1.01 39.94 -1.58
N TYR A 177 -0.29 39.31 -0.64
CA TYR A 177 0.52 38.13 -0.91
C TYR A 177 -0.31 36.95 -1.46
N ALA A 178 -1.49 36.68 -0.89
CA ALA A 178 -2.40 35.65 -1.40
C ALA A 178 -2.79 35.88 -2.86
N GLY A 179 -3.13 37.13 -3.20
CA GLY A 179 -3.46 37.52 -4.57
C GLY A 179 -2.28 37.35 -5.52
N ASP A 180 -1.07 37.75 -5.11
CA ASP A 180 0.13 37.66 -5.94
C ASP A 180 0.49 36.19 -6.23
N VAL A 181 0.48 35.32 -5.22
CA VAL A 181 0.72 33.86 -5.40
C VAL A 181 -0.34 33.22 -6.30
N PHE A 182 -1.62 33.60 -6.16
CA PHE A 182 -2.68 33.10 -7.04
C PHE A 182 -2.43 33.48 -8.51
N GLN A 183 -1.98 34.71 -8.78
CA GLN A 183 -1.64 35.15 -10.15
C GLN A 183 -0.47 34.35 -10.73
N GLU A 184 0.52 33.97 -9.92
CA GLU A 184 1.63 33.12 -10.37
C GLU A 184 1.12 31.76 -10.88
N PHE A 185 0.29 31.05 -10.12
CA PHE A 185 -0.27 29.75 -10.56
C PHE A 185 -1.23 29.88 -11.73
N LEU A 186 -2.02 30.95 -11.80
CA LEU A 186 -2.89 31.21 -12.94
C LEU A 186 -2.07 31.42 -14.23
N ALA A 187 -0.95 32.15 -14.13
CA ALA A 187 -0.02 32.34 -15.23
C ALA A 187 0.66 31.02 -15.63
N ILE A 188 1.07 30.18 -14.68
CA ILE A 188 1.66 28.86 -14.95
C ILE A 188 0.67 27.95 -15.72
N ARG A 189 -0.59 27.85 -15.26
CA ARG A 189 -1.63 27.08 -15.99
C ARG A 189 -1.82 27.58 -17.41
N SER A 190 -1.78 28.90 -17.59
CA SER A 190 -2.01 29.53 -18.89
C SER A 190 -0.83 29.36 -19.84
N ALA A 191 0.39 29.24 -19.31
CA ALA A 191 1.62 29.14 -20.09
C ALA A 191 1.76 27.82 -20.86
N SER A 192 1.24 26.72 -20.29
CA SER A 192 1.38 25.39 -20.90
C SER A 192 0.02 24.76 -21.25
N PRO A 193 -0.16 24.25 -22.49
CA PRO A 193 -1.29 23.39 -22.85
C PRO A 193 -1.37 22.09 -22.05
N LEU A 194 -0.25 21.62 -21.49
CA LEU A 194 -0.17 20.35 -20.75
C LEU A 194 -1.06 20.33 -19.49
N PHE A 195 -1.36 21.48 -18.88
CA PHE A 195 -2.34 21.57 -17.78
C PHE A 195 -3.81 21.47 -18.23
N ARG A 196 -4.08 21.45 -19.54
CA ARG A 196 -5.39 21.58 -20.16
C ARG A 196 -5.54 20.62 -21.34
N LEU A 197 -5.15 19.36 -21.13
CA LEU A 197 -5.33 18.29 -22.11
C LEU A 197 -6.82 18.13 -22.41
N THR A 198 -7.14 17.87 -23.69
CA THR A 198 -8.51 17.96 -24.19
C THR A 198 -9.17 16.62 -24.45
N THR A 199 -8.50 15.51 -24.15
CA THR A 199 -9.04 14.15 -24.35
C THR A 199 -8.71 13.26 -23.16
N GLU A 200 -9.56 12.26 -22.90
CA GLU A 200 -9.30 11.23 -21.87
C GLU A 200 -7.99 10.50 -22.17
N GLN A 201 -7.74 10.15 -23.44
CA GLN A 201 -6.56 9.39 -23.83
C GLN A 201 -5.26 10.18 -23.60
N ASP A 202 -5.22 11.48 -23.94
CA ASP A 202 -4.04 12.30 -23.65
C ASP A 202 -3.76 12.36 -22.15
N VAL A 203 -4.80 12.46 -21.31
CA VAL A 203 -4.61 12.46 -19.86
C VAL A 203 -4.09 11.12 -19.37
N ILE A 204 -4.66 10.01 -19.84
CA ILE A 204 -4.22 8.64 -19.47
C ILE A 204 -2.75 8.41 -19.87
N ASP A 205 -2.36 8.83 -21.07
CA ASP A 205 -1.03 8.53 -21.59
C ASP A 205 0.06 9.44 -21.01
N ARG A 206 -0.30 10.67 -20.61
CA ARG A 206 0.67 11.71 -20.25
C ARG A 206 0.70 12.03 -18.77
N VAL A 207 -0.39 11.88 -18.04
CA VAL A 207 -0.44 12.23 -16.60
C VAL A 207 -0.03 11.02 -15.76
N GLY A 208 1.01 11.19 -14.94
CA GLY A 208 1.50 10.15 -14.03
C GLY A 208 1.52 10.61 -12.56
N PHE A 209 1.44 9.66 -11.63
CA PHE A 209 1.64 9.90 -10.20
C PHE A 209 2.77 9.03 -9.64
N HIS A 210 3.69 9.65 -8.90
CA HIS A 210 4.96 9.01 -8.56
C HIS A 210 5.13 8.66 -7.08
N ASN A 211 4.41 9.36 -6.19
CA ASN A 211 4.32 8.99 -4.78
C ASN A 211 3.00 8.26 -4.53
N VAL A 212 2.94 6.94 -4.73
CA VAL A 212 1.73 6.10 -4.70
C VAL A 212 2.02 4.74 -4.06
N GLY A 213 0.99 3.94 -3.76
CA GLY A 213 1.14 2.61 -3.15
C GLY A 213 1.25 2.64 -1.62
N LYS A 214 1.51 1.45 -1.04
CA LYS A 214 1.61 1.21 0.41
C LYS A 214 2.70 2.05 1.11
N ASN A 215 3.79 2.32 0.39
CA ASN A 215 4.97 3.00 0.93
C ASN A 215 5.01 4.50 0.58
N GLN A 216 3.87 5.09 0.21
CA GLN A 216 3.83 6.51 -0.16
C GLN A 216 4.12 7.43 1.04
N GLN A 217 4.78 8.55 0.77
CA GLN A 217 4.93 9.63 1.74
C GLN A 217 3.57 10.35 1.91
N HIS A 218 2.99 10.27 3.10
CA HIS A 218 1.69 10.90 3.37
C HIS A 218 1.75 12.43 3.23
N GLY A 219 0.71 13.02 2.64
CA GLY A 219 0.62 14.47 2.43
C GLY A 219 1.47 15.01 1.27
N LEU A 220 2.09 14.13 0.47
CA LEU A 220 2.86 14.49 -0.71
C LEU A 220 2.21 13.94 -1.98
N ILE A 221 1.98 14.79 -2.97
CA ILE A 221 1.62 14.37 -4.33
C ILE A 221 2.73 14.78 -5.28
N VAL A 222 3.14 13.86 -6.14
CA VAL A 222 4.09 14.10 -7.24
C VAL A 222 3.39 13.68 -8.52
N MET A 223 3.00 14.66 -9.33
CA MET A 223 2.28 14.47 -10.60
C MET A 223 3.21 14.86 -11.76
N SER A 224 3.32 14.04 -12.79
CA SER A 224 3.99 14.42 -14.04
C SER A 224 2.97 14.63 -15.16
N ILE A 225 3.37 15.40 -16.18
CA ILE A 225 2.66 15.50 -17.45
C ILE A 225 3.69 15.42 -18.57
N ASP A 226 3.62 14.36 -19.37
CA ASP A 226 4.58 14.04 -20.42
C ASP A 226 4.27 14.76 -21.75
N ASP A 227 5.29 15.33 -22.36
CA ASP A 227 5.25 15.84 -23.74
C ASP A 227 6.45 15.37 -24.57
N GLY A 228 7.08 14.28 -24.13
CA GLY A 228 8.24 13.72 -24.78
C GLY A 228 7.95 12.99 -26.08
N GLN A 229 9.04 12.51 -26.69
CA GLN A 229 9.03 11.63 -27.86
C GLN A 229 8.08 10.44 -27.66
N GLY A 230 7.31 10.15 -28.71
CA GLY A 230 6.23 9.15 -28.67
C GLY A 230 4.85 9.78 -28.68
N PHE A 231 4.77 11.07 -28.36
CA PHE A 231 3.55 11.86 -28.39
C PHE A 231 3.63 13.02 -29.39
N ALA A 232 2.47 13.59 -29.73
CA ALA A 232 2.43 14.89 -30.40
C ALA A 232 2.99 15.96 -29.45
N ASP A 233 3.93 16.77 -29.93
CA ASP A 233 4.48 17.94 -29.22
C ASP A 233 3.37 19.00 -29.05
N LEU A 234 2.86 19.14 -27.82
CA LEU A 234 1.77 20.05 -27.47
C LEU A 234 2.30 21.40 -26.95
N ASP A 235 3.48 21.40 -26.34
CA ASP A 235 4.16 22.56 -25.77
C ASP A 235 5.64 22.58 -26.16
N ASN A 236 5.94 23.28 -27.25
CA ASN A 236 7.28 23.38 -27.82
C ASN A 236 8.36 24.04 -26.92
N GLN A 237 8.02 24.43 -25.68
CA GLN A 237 8.97 24.94 -24.70
C GLN A 237 9.39 23.89 -23.67
N VAL A 238 8.64 22.81 -23.48
CA VAL A 238 8.87 21.83 -22.42
C VAL A 238 8.58 20.40 -22.87
N ASP A 239 9.50 19.48 -22.61
CA ASP A 239 9.30 18.05 -22.89
C ASP A 239 8.50 17.34 -21.78
N ALA A 240 8.39 17.95 -20.59
CA ALA A 240 7.60 17.43 -19.47
C ALA A 240 7.40 18.49 -18.37
N LEU A 241 6.35 18.30 -17.57
CA LEU A 241 6.11 19.02 -16.33
C LEU A 241 6.11 18.06 -15.14
N VAL A 242 6.54 18.54 -13.97
CA VAL A 242 6.31 17.86 -12.69
C VAL A 242 5.73 18.86 -11.69
N VAL A 243 4.59 18.51 -11.10
CA VAL A 243 3.95 19.24 -10.01
C VAL A 243 4.16 18.46 -8.72
N VAL A 244 4.74 19.11 -7.72
CA VAL A 244 4.92 18.54 -6.38
C VAL A 244 4.10 19.36 -5.39
N ILE A 245 3.14 18.71 -4.72
CA ILE A 245 2.29 19.30 -3.68
C ILE A 245 2.74 18.71 -2.35
N ASN A 246 3.47 19.49 -1.56
CA ASN A 246 3.84 19.12 -0.20
C ASN A 246 2.91 19.84 0.79
N ALA A 247 1.97 19.10 1.36
CA ALA A 247 1.01 19.63 2.31
C ALA A 247 1.36 19.32 3.78
N THR A 248 2.60 18.92 4.04
CA THR A 248 3.11 18.63 5.38
C THR A 248 3.80 19.86 5.99
N GLU A 249 4.10 19.78 7.28
CA GLU A 249 4.85 20.80 8.03
C GLU A 249 6.37 20.69 7.86
N GLN A 250 6.86 19.72 7.08
CA GLN A 250 8.27 19.47 6.86
C GLN A 250 8.63 19.62 5.38
N ALA A 251 9.89 19.92 5.10
CA ALA A 251 10.40 19.78 3.75
C ALA A 251 10.48 18.29 3.40
N LEU A 252 9.94 17.92 2.22
CA LEU A 252 9.96 16.54 1.74
C LEU A 252 10.77 16.46 0.45
N SER A 253 11.39 15.29 0.26
CA SER A 253 12.06 14.93 -0.98
C SER A 253 11.49 13.62 -1.50
N HIS A 254 11.36 13.52 -2.83
CA HIS A 254 10.86 12.33 -3.49
C HIS A 254 11.62 12.06 -4.78
N THR A 255 12.07 10.81 -4.95
CA THR A 255 12.83 10.37 -6.11
C THR A 255 11.89 9.70 -7.13
N VAL A 256 11.99 10.14 -8.38
CA VAL A 256 11.25 9.59 -9.50
C VAL A 256 12.23 8.91 -10.46
N PRO A 257 12.02 7.63 -10.81
CA PRO A 257 12.85 6.94 -11.78
C PRO A 257 12.85 7.67 -13.13
N THR A 258 13.98 7.65 -13.83
CA THR A 258 14.20 8.28 -15.15
C THR A 258 14.06 9.81 -15.21
N ALA A 259 13.67 10.48 -14.11
CA ALA A 259 13.56 11.93 -14.07
C ALA A 259 14.95 12.57 -14.19
N ALA A 260 15.13 13.41 -15.23
CA ALA A 260 16.39 14.09 -15.51
C ALA A 260 16.12 15.42 -16.23
N GLY A 261 17.00 16.40 -16.01
CA GLY A 261 16.97 17.69 -16.72
C GLY A 261 15.84 18.65 -16.30
N PHE A 262 15.23 18.44 -15.13
CA PHE A 262 14.21 19.34 -14.62
C PHE A 262 14.80 20.58 -13.95
N GLU A 263 14.08 21.69 -14.06
CA GLU A 263 14.34 22.92 -13.33
C GLU A 263 13.04 23.54 -12.80
N LEU A 264 13.14 24.37 -11.75
CA LEU A 264 11.97 25.10 -11.24
C LEU A 264 11.39 26.02 -12.33
N HIS A 265 10.06 26.04 -12.46
CA HIS A 265 9.38 26.88 -13.45
C HIS A 265 9.81 28.36 -13.33
N PRO A 266 10.07 29.09 -14.44
CA PRO A 266 10.63 30.45 -14.40
C PRO A 266 9.84 31.46 -13.57
N ILE A 267 8.50 31.34 -13.54
CA ILE A 267 7.64 32.16 -12.66
C ILE A 267 7.96 31.89 -11.19
N LEU A 268 8.07 30.61 -10.79
CA LEU A 268 8.34 30.25 -9.39
C LEU A 268 9.79 30.55 -8.97
N LYS A 269 10.76 30.52 -9.90
CA LYS A 269 12.13 31.01 -9.66
C LYS A 269 12.15 32.49 -9.23
N ASN A 270 11.15 33.27 -9.65
CA ASN A 270 11.00 34.70 -9.31
C ASN A 270 9.77 34.96 -8.42
N SER A 271 9.29 33.94 -7.70
CA SER A 271 8.06 34.04 -6.90
C SER A 271 8.19 35.06 -5.77
N THR A 272 7.06 35.67 -5.40
CA THR A 272 6.92 36.42 -4.16
C THR A 272 7.00 35.52 -2.91
N ASP A 273 6.72 34.22 -3.04
CA ASP A 273 6.92 33.24 -1.97
C ASP A 273 8.39 32.89 -1.80
N SER A 274 8.99 33.46 -0.74
CA SER A 274 10.40 33.27 -0.41
C SER A 274 10.82 31.82 -0.19
N SER A 275 9.90 30.88 0.09
CA SER A 275 10.29 29.47 0.22
C SER A 275 10.66 28.80 -1.08
N MET A 276 10.30 29.38 -2.23
CA MET A 276 10.70 28.82 -3.53
C MET A 276 12.23 28.72 -3.65
N SER A 277 12.97 29.49 -2.84
CA SER A 277 14.43 29.34 -2.68
C SER A 277 14.88 27.97 -2.13
N GLY A 278 14.03 27.26 -1.40
CA GLY A 278 14.28 25.92 -0.87
C GLY A 278 13.78 24.79 -1.78
N VAL A 279 13.24 25.11 -2.96
CA VAL A 279 12.80 24.12 -3.95
C VAL A 279 13.97 23.73 -4.86
N SER A 280 14.22 22.43 -5.01
CA SER A 280 15.34 21.96 -5.83
C SER A 280 15.05 20.64 -6.55
N PHE A 281 15.80 20.43 -7.63
CA PHE A 281 15.87 19.15 -8.33
C PHE A 281 17.33 18.71 -8.44
N THR A 282 17.59 17.44 -8.16
CA THR A 282 18.91 16.81 -8.33
C THR A 282 18.77 15.47 -9.02
N ALA A 283 19.56 15.21 -10.06
CA ALA A 283 19.52 13.94 -10.80
C ALA A 283 20.74 13.07 -10.51
N SER A 284 20.54 11.76 -10.52
CA SER A 284 21.56 10.72 -10.64
C SER A 284 21.67 10.26 -12.11
N GLU A 285 22.39 9.18 -12.38
CA GLU A 285 22.43 8.56 -13.72
C GLU A 285 21.10 7.93 -14.15
N ILE A 286 20.25 7.48 -13.21
CA ILE A 286 19.06 6.67 -13.49
C ILE A 286 17.74 7.28 -13.01
N ASP A 287 17.79 8.26 -12.10
CA ASP A 287 16.63 8.81 -11.41
C ASP A 287 16.86 10.26 -10.94
N GLY A 288 15.78 10.94 -10.50
CA GLY A 288 15.85 12.34 -10.10
C GLY A 288 14.99 12.64 -8.87
N THR A 289 15.53 13.44 -7.96
CA THR A 289 14.90 13.81 -6.69
C THR A 289 14.41 15.24 -6.73
N PHE A 290 13.13 15.42 -6.38
CA PHE A 290 12.49 16.72 -6.19
C PHE A 290 12.37 17.01 -4.69
N THR A 291 12.86 18.17 -4.24
CA THR A 291 12.77 18.63 -2.85
C THR A 291 11.88 19.87 -2.78
N VAL A 292 10.89 19.85 -1.88
CA VAL A 292 9.90 20.92 -1.74
C VAL A 292 9.67 21.24 -0.25
N PRO A 293 9.73 22.52 0.17
CA PRO A 293 9.46 22.94 1.54
C PRO A 293 8.04 22.61 2.01
N ALA A 294 7.82 22.71 3.32
CA ALA A 294 6.50 22.57 3.95
C ALA A 294 5.44 23.46 3.28
N TYR A 295 4.19 23.00 3.22
CA TYR A 295 3.03 23.72 2.68
C TYR A 295 3.29 24.47 1.37
N THR A 296 3.81 23.78 0.36
CA THR A 296 4.27 24.37 -0.90
C THR A 296 3.82 23.53 -2.09
N ILE A 297 3.34 24.19 -3.15
CA ILE A 297 3.23 23.59 -4.49
C ILE A 297 4.38 24.11 -5.33
N ALA A 298 5.16 23.20 -5.91
CA ALA A 298 6.21 23.54 -6.86
C ALA A 298 5.89 22.94 -8.23
N VAL A 299 6.16 23.70 -9.29
CA VAL A 299 6.07 23.24 -10.67
C VAL A 299 7.47 23.27 -11.25
N PHE A 300 7.93 22.12 -11.74
CA PHE A 300 9.18 21.94 -12.44
C PHE A 300 8.88 21.72 -13.93
N VAL A 301 9.79 22.22 -14.76
CA VAL A 301 9.76 22.06 -16.21
C VAL A 301 10.99 21.28 -16.64
N LYS A 302 10.86 20.42 -17.64
CA LYS A 302 11.98 19.89 -18.42
C LYS A 302 12.04 20.68 -19.72
N PRO A 303 12.94 21.67 -19.86
CA PRO A 303 12.97 22.52 -21.04
C PRO A 303 13.24 21.70 -22.29
N GLN A 304 12.47 21.96 -23.35
CA GLN A 304 12.69 21.34 -24.65
C GLN A 304 13.93 21.96 -25.34
N GLY A 305 14.69 21.11 -26.04
CA GLY A 305 15.84 21.52 -26.84
C GLY A 305 15.45 22.06 -28.23
N GLU A 306 16.31 21.85 -29.23
CA GLU A 306 16.00 22.22 -30.62
C GLU A 306 14.85 21.38 -31.23
N SER A 307 14.59 20.20 -30.66
CA SER A 307 13.54 19.27 -31.04
C SER A 307 12.99 18.59 -29.78
N GLN A 308 11.77 18.05 -29.87
CA GLN A 308 11.15 17.26 -28.82
C GLN A 308 12.11 16.17 -28.31
N GLY A 309 12.40 16.23 -27.02
CA GLY A 309 13.29 15.32 -26.31
C GLY A 309 12.54 14.16 -25.67
N VAL A 310 13.25 13.36 -24.90
CA VAL A 310 12.61 12.39 -23.99
C VAL A 310 11.94 13.19 -22.89
N GLY A 311 10.67 12.94 -22.60
CA GLY A 311 9.95 13.60 -21.51
C GLY A 311 10.10 12.85 -20.19
N LEU A 312 8.98 12.60 -19.50
CA LEU A 312 8.91 11.79 -18.29
C LEU A 312 7.66 10.91 -18.35
N SER A 313 7.85 9.61 -18.56
CA SER A 313 6.75 8.67 -18.70
C SER A 313 5.80 8.71 -17.49
N ALA A 314 4.49 8.75 -17.76
CA ALA A 314 3.44 8.64 -16.75
C ALA A 314 3.60 7.39 -15.86
N ASN A 315 4.21 6.32 -16.42
CA ASN A 315 4.40 5.02 -15.77
C ASN A 315 5.79 4.87 -15.10
N ALA A 316 6.60 5.93 -15.02
CA ALA A 316 7.99 5.85 -14.55
C ALA A 316 8.16 5.23 -13.15
N THR A 317 7.17 5.35 -12.26
CA THR A 317 7.22 4.77 -10.90
C THR A 317 6.48 3.43 -10.82
N VAL A 318 5.33 3.31 -11.47
CA VAL A 318 4.42 2.17 -11.28
C VAL A 318 4.71 1.00 -12.23
N GLY A 319 5.60 1.17 -13.21
CA GLY A 319 5.67 0.23 -14.34
C GLY A 319 4.38 0.27 -15.15
N ALA A 320 4.19 -0.64 -16.11
CA ALA A 320 2.84 -0.83 -16.66
C ALA A 320 1.92 -1.25 -15.49
N PRO A 321 0.86 -0.49 -15.18
CA PRO A 321 0.07 -0.76 -13.98
C PRO A 321 -0.54 -2.15 -14.06
N ASP A 322 -0.29 -2.96 -13.03
CA ASP A 322 -1.00 -4.22 -12.86
C ASP A 322 -2.45 -3.92 -12.45
N VAL A 323 -3.38 -4.04 -13.41
CA VAL A 323 -4.79 -3.70 -13.25
C VAL A 323 -5.54 -4.88 -12.64
N VAL A 324 -6.03 -4.70 -11.42
CA VAL A 324 -6.82 -5.73 -10.73
C VAL A 324 -8.07 -6.06 -11.57
N PRO A 325 -8.24 -7.31 -12.05
CA PRO A 325 -9.28 -7.59 -13.04
C PRO A 325 -10.71 -7.30 -12.60
N PHE A 326 -11.06 -7.53 -11.34
CA PHE A 326 -12.43 -7.28 -10.85
C PHE A 326 -12.52 -6.10 -9.89
N GLY A 327 -11.49 -5.23 -9.83
CA GLY A 327 -11.47 -4.07 -8.95
C GLY A 327 -11.67 -4.47 -7.49
N SER A 328 -12.59 -3.80 -6.78
CA SER A 328 -12.95 -4.12 -5.38
C SER A 328 -13.99 -5.23 -5.24
N THR A 329 -14.46 -5.83 -6.34
CA THR A 329 -15.43 -6.92 -6.29
C THR A 329 -14.74 -8.19 -5.78
N ALA A 330 -15.25 -8.74 -4.68
CA ALA A 330 -14.78 -10.01 -4.16
C ALA A 330 -15.16 -11.16 -5.11
N VAL A 331 -14.22 -12.08 -5.32
CA VAL A 331 -14.35 -13.26 -6.17
C VAL A 331 -14.27 -14.49 -5.28
N TYR A 332 -15.13 -15.48 -5.51
CA TYR A 332 -15.24 -16.68 -4.68
C TYR A 332 -15.19 -17.96 -5.52
N VAL A 333 -14.70 -19.05 -4.94
CA VAL A 333 -15.08 -20.40 -5.37
C VAL A 333 -16.43 -20.71 -4.75
N ARG A 334 -17.44 -21.05 -5.55
CA ARG A 334 -18.80 -21.34 -5.06
C ARG A 334 -19.26 -22.68 -5.60
N GLY A 335 -19.64 -23.62 -4.73
CA GLY A 335 -20.00 -24.96 -5.16
C GLY A 335 -20.46 -25.88 -4.04
N SER A 336 -20.53 -27.19 -4.31
CA SER A 336 -20.86 -28.21 -3.31
C SER A 336 -19.90 -28.23 -2.11
N LEU A 337 -18.67 -27.72 -2.29
CA LEU A 337 -17.67 -27.55 -1.24
C LEU A 337 -18.05 -26.53 -0.15
N ASN A 338 -18.96 -25.61 -0.44
CA ASN A 338 -19.39 -24.56 0.51
C ASN A 338 -20.88 -24.20 0.39
N ASP A 339 -21.72 -25.15 -0.01
CA ASP A 339 -23.16 -24.97 -0.23
C ASP A 339 -23.51 -23.79 -1.15
N TRP A 340 -22.64 -23.53 -2.15
CA TRP A 340 -22.73 -22.39 -3.06
C TRP A 340 -22.66 -21.02 -2.37
N GLY A 341 -22.08 -20.96 -1.17
CA GLY A 341 -21.89 -19.76 -0.36
C GLY A 341 -20.71 -18.90 -0.83
N THR A 342 -20.23 -18.03 0.07
CA THR A 342 -19.11 -17.09 -0.17
C THR A 342 -17.97 -17.31 0.84
N ALA A 343 -17.87 -18.52 1.39
CA ALA A 343 -16.87 -18.84 2.40
C ALA A 343 -15.44 -18.81 1.84
N ASP A 344 -15.26 -19.27 0.60
CA ASP A 344 -13.95 -19.41 -0.04
C ASP A 344 -13.67 -18.21 -0.97
N SER A 345 -13.25 -17.10 -0.36
CA SER A 345 -12.88 -15.88 -1.07
C SER A 345 -11.45 -15.97 -1.62
N PHE A 346 -11.28 -15.56 -2.86
CA PHE A 346 -9.96 -15.36 -3.46
C PHE A 346 -9.24 -14.14 -2.90
N GLU A 347 -7.92 -14.26 -2.78
CA GLU A 347 -6.97 -13.17 -2.60
C GLU A 347 -6.31 -12.82 -3.94
N TYR A 348 -6.11 -11.53 -4.21
CA TYR A 348 -5.43 -11.07 -5.42
C TYR A 348 -3.91 -11.11 -5.24
N MET A 349 -3.23 -11.84 -6.12
CA MET A 349 -1.79 -12.08 -6.04
C MET A 349 -0.97 -11.13 -6.93
N GLY A 350 -1.61 -10.45 -7.89
CA GLY A 350 -0.95 -9.62 -8.89
C GLY A 350 -0.99 -10.22 -10.30
N ASN A 351 -0.73 -9.39 -11.31
CA ASN A 351 -0.70 -9.73 -12.74
C ASN A 351 -1.97 -10.45 -13.24
N GLY A 352 -3.12 -10.12 -12.68
CA GLY A 352 -4.40 -10.77 -12.99
C GLY A 352 -4.67 -12.08 -12.25
N GLU A 353 -3.75 -12.58 -11.42
CA GLU A 353 -3.89 -13.85 -10.70
C GLU A 353 -4.59 -13.68 -9.34
N TYR A 354 -5.52 -14.60 -9.07
CA TYR A 354 -6.24 -14.76 -7.81
C TYR A 354 -5.98 -16.16 -7.22
N ARG A 355 -5.80 -16.29 -5.90
CA ARG A 355 -5.66 -17.61 -5.23
C ARG A 355 -6.55 -17.79 -4.00
N VAL A 356 -7.01 -19.01 -3.76
CA VAL A 356 -7.62 -19.45 -2.49
C VAL A 356 -7.20 -20.89 -2.21
N ALA A 357 -6.92 -21.20 -0.96
CA ALA A 357 -6.60 -22.56 -0.50
C ALA A 357 -7.79 -23.15 0.27
N ILE A 358 -8.26 -24.32 -0.14
CA ILE A 358 -9.47 -24.97 0.39
C ILE A 358 -9.12 -26.39 0.83
N THR A 359 -9.41 -26.72 2.09
CA THR A 359 -9.27 -28.10 2.59
C THR A 359 -10.45 -28.94 2.12
N LEU A 360 -10.15 -29.98 1.32
CA LEU A 360 -11.13 -30.90 0.75
C LEU A 360 -10.88 -32.32 1.24
N ALA A 361 -11.96 -33.06 1.49
CA ALA A 361 -11.90 -34.50 1.65
C ALA A 361 -11.81 -35.16 0.27
N ALA A 362 -11.33 -36.40 0.21
CA ALA A 362 -11.31 -37.17 -1.02
C ALA A 362 -12.75 -37.35 -1.55
N GLY A 363 -12.98 -36.96 -2.79
CA GLY A 363 -14.32 -36.97 -3.37
C GLY A 363 -14.50 -36.06 -4.59
N ASP A 364 -15.73 -36.04 -5.10
CA ASP A 364 -16.12 -35.24 -6.26
C ASP A 364 -16.81 -33.95 -5.82
N TYR A 365 -16.38 -32.83 -6.40
CA TYR A 365 -16.90 -31.51 -6.13
C TYR A 365 -17.41 -30.86 -7.42
N GLU A 366 -18.48 -30.07 -7.31
CA GLU A 366 -19.03 -29.26 -8.38
C GLU A 366 -18.96 -27.79 -7.96
N PHE A 367 -18.46 -26.89 -8.82
CA PHE A 367 -18.26 -25.48 -8.45
C PHE A 367 -18.19 -24.52 -9.65
N LYS A 368 -18.13 -23.22 -9.33
CA LYS A 368 -17.90 -22.09 -10.24
C LYS A 368 -17.02 -21.03 -9.58
N ILE A 369 -16.49 -20.11 -10.40
CA ILE A 369 -15.85 -18.88 -9.92
C ILE A 369 -16.85 -17.74 -10.06
N ALA A 370 -17.28 -17.13 -8.96
CA ALA A 370 -18.37 -16.16 -8.99
C ALA A 370 -18.28 -15.12 -7.88
N SER A 371 -18.90 -13.97 -8.10
CA SER A 371 -19.14 -12.94 -7.09
C SER A 371 -20.39 -13.27 -6.27
N GLU A 372 -20.60 -12.59 -5.14
CA GLU A 372 -21.80 -12.80 -4.30
C GLU A 372 -23.10 -12.58 -5.09
N ASP A 373 -23.12 -11.53 -5.93
CA ASP A 373 -24.26 -11.12 -6.75
C ASP A 373 -24.45 -11.95 -8.03
N TRP A 374 -23.52 -12.86 -8.36
CA TRP A 374 -23.43 -13.63 -9.61
C TRP A 374 -23.32 -12.82 -10.91
N SER A 375 -23.61 -11.52 -10.88
CA SER A 375 -23.71 -10.68 -12.08
C SER A 375 -22.36 -10.08 -12.46
N SER A 376 -21.54 -9.78 -11.44
CA SER A 376 -20.22 -9.16 -11.60
C SER A 376 -19.18 -10.18 -12.09
N VAL A 377 -19.20 -11.39 -11.53
CA VAL A 377 -18.33 -12.52 -11.89
C VAL A 377 -19.18 -13.81 -11.89
N ASP A 378 -19.13 -14.55 -12.99
CA ASP A 378 -19.74 -15.88 -13.16
C ASP A 378 -18.97 -16.59 -14.28
N PHE A 379 -18.02 -17.44 -13.91
CA PHE A 379 -17.20 -18.22 -14.81
C PHE A 379 -17.31 -19.71 -14.48
N GLY A 380 -17.31 -20.50 -15.56
CA GLY A 380 -17.39 -21.95 -15.52
C GLY A 380 -16.72 -22.56 -16.74
N ALA A 381 -16.89 -23.87 -16.92
CA ALA A 381 -16.31 -24.61 -18.03
C ALA A 381 -16.88 -24.16 -19.39
N LEU A 382 -16.10 -24.36 -20.46
CA LEU A 382 -16.50 -24.02 -21.83
C LEU A 382 -17.76 -24.78 -22.30
N SER A 383 -17.96 -25.99 -21.79
CA SER A 383 -19.14 -26.81 -22.05
C SER A 383 -19.27 -27.91 -20.99
N ASP A 384 -20.41 -28.59 -20.95
CA ASP A 384 -20.59 -29.78 -20.10
C ASP A 384 -19.60 -30.92 -20.44
N ALA A 385 -18.99 -30.91 -21.64
CA ALA A 385 -17.98 -31.89 -22.02
C ALA A 385 -16.56 -31.54 -21.51
N ASP A 386 -16.35 -30.28 -21.12
CA ASP A 386 -15.07 -29.73 -20.64
C ASP A 386 -15.15 -29.38 -19.14
N GLN A 387 -16.13 -29.93 -18.42
CA GLN A 387 -16.38 -29.60 -17.01
C GLN A 387 -15.32 -30.13 -16.05
N ASP A 388 -14.63 -31.21 -16.43
CA ASP A 388 -13.66 -31.89 -15.56
C ASP A 388 -12.36 -31.07 -15.47
N VAL A 389 -12.11 -30.48 -14.31
CA VAL A 389 -10.85 -29.82 -13.98
C VAL A 389 -9.84 -30.86 -13.55
N ILE A 390 -8.74 -30.97 -14.29
CA ILE A 390 -7.68 -31.93 -14.00
C ILE A 390 -6.61 -31.27 -13.12
N GLU A 391 -6.23 -31.92 -12.02
CA GLU A 391 -5.19 -31.42 -11.14
C GLU A 391 -3.89 -31.12 -11.90
N ASN A 392 -3.28 -29.98 -11.60
CA ASN A 392 -2.08 -29.44 -12.24
C ASN A 392 -2.22 -29.05 -13.72
N GLN A 393 -3.43 -29.08 -14.30
CA GLN A 393 -3.70 -28.57 -15.64
C GLN A 393 -4.40 -27.21 -15.58
N THR A 394 -4.11 -26.37 -16.57
CA THR A 394 -4.75 -25.08 -16.74
C THR A 394 -5.96 -25.23 -17.64
N GLU A 395 -7.14 -24.94 -17.11
CA GLU A 395 -8.42 -25.06 -17.79
C GLU A 395 -8.94 -23.69 -18.24
N PRO A 396 -9.36 -23.54 -19.51
CA PRO A 396 -9.98 -22.31 -19.99
C PRO A 396 -11.41 -22.18 -19.46
N LEU A 397 -11.78 -20.98 -19.05
CA LEU A 397 -13.11 -20.67 -18.54
C LEU A 397 -13.87 -19.75 -19.50
N MET A 398 -15.21 -19.81 -19.42
CA MET A 398 -16.07 -18.86 -20.11
C MET A 398 -17.10 -18.24 -19.18
N ARG A 399 -17.51 -17.01 -19.52
CA ARG A 399 -18.54 -16.30 -18.79
C ARG A 399 -19.88 -17.04 -18.90
N SER A 400 -20.52 -17.24 -17.75
CA SER A 400 -21.73 -18.05 -17.60
C SER A 400 -21.61 -19.46 -18.20
N GLY A 401 -20.41 -20.03 -18.12
CA GLY A 401 -20.12 -21.40 -18.53
C GLY A 401 -20.82 -22.46 -17.67
N ALA A 402 -20.64 -23.72 -18.05
CA ALA A 402 -21.15 -24.86 -17.30
C ALA A 402 -20.50 -24.94 -15.90
N ASN A 403 -21.12 -25.67 -14.97
CA ASN A 403 -20.46 -25.96 -13.70
C ASN A 403 -19.20 -26.79 -13.96
N MET A 404 -18.14 -26.54 -13.20
CA MET A 404 -16.92 -27.34 -13.23
C MET A 404 -16.99 -28.46 -12.21
N THR A 405 -16.30 -29.57 -12.48
CA THR A 405 -16.13 -30.72 -11.60
C THR A 405 -14.67 -30.91 -11.25
N PHE A 406 -14.37 -31.23 -9.99
CA PHE A 406 -13.02 -31.56 -9.54
C PHE A 406 -13.06 -32.80 -8.65
N ASN A 407 -12.21 -33.80 -8.95
CA ASN A 407 -12.03 -34.97 -8.10
C ASN A 407 -10.78 -34.78 -7.24
N ALA A 408 -10.99 -34.56 -5.93
CA ALA A 408 -9.91 -34.59 -4.96
C ALA A 408 -9.54 -36.06 -4.68
N ALA A 409 -8.36 -36.50 -5.12
CA ALA A 409 -7.95 -37.90 -4.99
C ALA A 409 -7.68 -38.33 -3.53
N ILE A 410 -7.31 -37.38 -2.68
CA ILE A 410 -6.97 -37.56 -1.27
C ILE A 410 -7.50 -36.39 -0.43
N ASP A 411 -7.63 -36.61 0.88
CA ASP A 411 -7.87 -35.56 1.87
C ASP A 411 -6.65 -34.64 1.91
N ALA A 412 -6.79 -33.40 1.45
CA ALA A 412 -5.70 -32.42 1.39
C ALA A 412 -6.23 -30.99 1.24
N THR A 413 -5.33 -30.02 1.32
CA THR A 413 -5.62 -28.63 0.93
C THR A 413 -5.27 -28.45 -0.54
N TYR A 414 -6.22 -27.96 -1.33
CA TYR A 414 -6.03 -27.65 -2.75
C TYR A 414 -6.09 -26.15 -2.96
N VAL A 415 -5.19 -25.63 -3.79
CA VAL A 415 -5.16 -24.25 -4.21
C VAL A 415 -5.89 -24.12 -5.54
N PHE A 416 -6.86 -23.22 -5.58
CA PHE A 416 -7.50 -22.75 -6.80
C PHE A 416 -6.76 -21.48 -7.22
N SER A 417 -6.10 -21.51 -8.38
CA SER A 417 -5.44 -20.35 -9.00
C SER A 417 -6.24 -19.93 -10.23
N PHE A 418 -6.81 -18.72 -10.17
CA PHE A 418 -7.65 -18.14 -11.21
C PHE A 418 -6.93 -16.96 -11.85
N ASP A 419 -6.49 -17.14 -13.10
CA ASP A 419 -5.84 -16.10 -13.89
C ASP A 419 -6.90 -15.37 -14.74
N ALA A 420 -7.14 -14.11 -14.40
CA ALA A 420 -8.03 -13.21 -15.10
C ALA A 420 -7.30 -12.00 -15.71
N SER A 421 -6.01 -12.16 -16.04
CA SER A 421 -5.25 -11.17 -16.80
C SER A 421 -5.93 -10.81 -18.13
N ASP A 422 -6.56 -11.80 -18.78
CA ASP A 422 -7.61 -11.60 -19.80
C ASP A 422 -8.99 -11.97 -19.24
N LYS A 423 -9.80 -10.95 -18.92
CA LYS A 423 -11.15 -11.14 -18.34
C LYS A 423 -12.14 -11.81 -19.29
N ASP A 424 -11.91 -11.73 -20.59
CA ASP A 424 -12.79 -12.33 -21.57
C ASP A 424 -12.50 -13.83 -21.75
N ASN A 425 -11.27 -14.26 -21.43
CA ASN A 425 -10.81 -15.64 -21.54
C ASN A 425 -9.96 -16.08 -20.33
N PRO A 426 -10.49 -16.06 -19.09
CA PRO A 426 -9.70 -16.40 -17.93
C PRO A 426 -9.43 -17.90 -17.85
N THR A 427 -8.44 -18.28 -17.03
CA THR A 427 -8.10 -19.69 -16.82
C THR A 427 -8.09 -20.06 -15.35
N LEU A 428 -8.28 -21.34 -15.05
CA LEU A 428 -8.23 -21.90 -13.71
C LEU A 428 -7.23 -23.06 -13.67
N ARG A 429 -6.40 -23.09 -12.64
CA ARG A 429 -5.58 -24.26 -12.30
C ARG A 429 -5.85 -24.66 -10.87
N VAL A 430 -6.10 -25.95 -10.64
CA VAL A 430 -6.24 -26.52 -9.29
C VAL A 430 -5.07 -27.45 -9.02
N TYR A 431 -4.44 -27.33 -7.86
CA TYR A 431 -3.29 -28.15 -7.47
C TYR A 431 -3.22 -28.34 -5.96
N ASN A 432 -2.60 -29.42 -5.49
CA ASN A 432 -2.36 -29.61 -4.06
C ASN A 432 -1.44 -28.51 -3.49
N GLU A 433 -1.79 -27.95 -2.33
CA GLU A 433 -0.95 -26.95 -1.66
C GLU A 433 0.41 -27.54 -1.25
N GLU A 434 0.45 -28.82 -0.87
CA GLU A 434 1.67 -29.55 -0.56
C GLU A 434 2.31 -30.07 -1.88
N PRO A 435 3.43 -29.48 -2.34
CA PRO A 435 3.97 -29.77 -3.67
C PRO A 435 4.38 -31.24 -3.87
N PHE A 436 4.79 -31.90 -2.79
CA PHE A 436 5.26 -33.29 -2.79
C PHE A 436 4.34 -34.21 -1.99
N VAL A 437 3.03 -33.92 -1.96
CA VAL A 437 2.06 -34.70 -1.19
C VAL A 437 2.21 -36.21 -1.41
N GLY A 438 2.29 -36.96 -0.31
CA GLY A 438 2.49 -38.41 -0.34
C GLY A 438 3.91 -38.89 -0.70
N THR A 439 4.86 -37.97 -0.94
CA THR A 439 6.28 -38.28 -1.18
C THR A 439 7.15 -37.68 -0.08
N PRO A 440 7.70 -38.51 0.83
CA PRO A 440 8.65 -38.04 1.85
C PRO A 440 9.86 -37.34 1.22
N VAL A 441 10.18 -36.15 1.72
CA VAL A 441 11.31 -35.32 1.27
C VAL A 441 12.38 -35.34 2.35
N PHE A 442 13.65 -35.54 1.98
CA PHE A 442 14.75 -35.67 2.95
C PHE A 442 15.89 -34.72 2.65
N VAL A 443 16.61 -34.29 3.69
CA VAL A 443 17.98 -33.79 3.55
C VAL A 443 18.90 -35.01 3.48
N ARG A 444 19.62 -35.20 2.36
CA ARG A 444 20.47 -36.39 2.12
C ARG A 444 21.89 -35.96 1.83
N GLY A 445 22.87 -36.46 2.58
CA GLY A 445 24.26 -36.05 2.40
C GLY A 445 25.25 -36.68 3.36
N SER A 446 26.46 -36.13 3.45
CA SER A 446 27.48 -36.57 4.41
C SER A 446 27.03 -36.49 5.87
N LEU A 447 26.05 -35.64 6.18
CA LEU A 447 25.41 -35.52 7.50
C LEU A 447 24.62 -36.77 7.95
N ASN A 448 24.26 -37.65 7.01
CA ASN A 448 23.52 -38.88 7.30
C ASN A 448 23.88 -40.04 6.35
N GLU A 449 25.11 -40.05 5.85
CA GLU A 449 25.62 -41.08 4.93
C GLU A 449 24.74 -41.27 3.68
N TRP A 450 24.10 -40.19 3.19
CA TRP A 450 23.16 -40.18 2.06
C TRP A 450 21.89 -41.01 2.30
N GLY A 451 21.55 -41.28 3.56
CA GLY A 451 20.36 -42.01 3.99
C GLY A 451 19.07 -41.19 3.92
N ILE A 452 18.03 -41.68 4.61
CA ILE A 452 16.67 -41.10 4.68
C ILE A 452 16.26 -40.78 6.13
N SER A 453 17.23 -40.56 7.02
CA SER A 453 16.95 -40.34 8.45
C SER A 453 16.48 -38.93 8.78
N ASP A 454 16.61 -37.98 7.85
CA ASP A 454 16.36 -36.55 8.06
C ASP A 454 15.25 -36.06 7.15
N GLU A 455 14.03 -36.48 7.47
CA GLU A 455 12.80 -36.11 6.76
C GLU A 455 12.42 -34.66 7.04
N LEU A 456 12.15 -33.92 5.98
CA LEU A 456 11.62 -32.57 5.99
C LEU A 456 10.10 -32.64 6.14
N ILE A 457 9.59 -32.07 7.22
CA ILE A 457 8.18 -32.07 7.58
C ILE A 457 7.49 -30.86 6.97
N TYR A 458 6.43 -31.09 6.22
CA TYR A 458 5.60 -30.03 5.63
C TYR A 458 5.02 -29.12 6.72
N GLN A 459 5.19 -27.80 6.57
CA GLN A 459 4.71 -26.77 7.49
C GLN A 459 3.52 -25.99 6.92
N GLY A 460 3.06 -26.28 5.69
CA GLY A 460 2.08 -25.47 4.96
C GLY A 460 2.73 -24.58 3.91
N LYS A 461 1.92 -24.09 2.95
CA LYS A 461 2.32 -23.12 1.92
C LYS A 461 3.59 -23.48 1.13
N GLY A 462 3.82 -24.76 0.85
CA GLY A 462 5.02 -25.22 0.14
C GLY A 462 6.31 -25.27 0.96
N VAL A 463 6.28 -24.96 2.26
CA VAL A 463 7.48 -24.95 3.12
C VAL A 463 7.63 -26.28 3.85
N TYR A 464 8.86 -26.82 3.86
CA TYR A 464 9.22 -28.01 4.61
C TYR A 464 10.40 -27.75 5.54
N THR A 465 10.40 -28.35 6.74
CA THR A 465 11.48 -28.12 7.71
C THR A 465 11.98 -29.39 8.38
N VAL A 466 13.27 -29.43 8.69
CA VAL A 466 13.87 -30.44 9.57
C VAL A 466 14.90 -29.78 10.45
N THR A 467 14.94 -30.17 11.71
CA THR A 467 15.90 -29.66 12.68
C THR A 467 16.92 -30.75 13.01
N LYS A 468 18.22 -30.41 12.92
CA LYS A 468 19.32 -31.36 13.10
C LYS A 468 20.39 -30.77 14.00
N ILE A 469 20.89 -31.58 14.93
CA ILE A 469 22.12 -31.26 15.67
C ILE A 469 23.31 -31.58 14.75
N LEU A 470 24.12 -30.56 14.45
CA LEU A 470 25.31 -30.67 13.61
C LEU A 470 26.55 -30.29 14.41
N ASN A 471 27.63 -31.06 14.23
CA ASN A 471 28.95 -30.70 14.75
C ASN A 471 29.61 -29.66 13.84
N ALA A 472 30.61 -28.93 14.36
CA ALA A 472 31.44 -28.08 13.54
C ALA A 472 32.18 -28.88 12.45
N GLY A 473 32.08 -28.44 11.20
CA GLY A 473 32.63 -29.16 10.05
C GLY A 473 31.94 -28.80 8.72
N SER A 474 32.42 -29.40 7.64
CA SER A 474 31.89 -29.21 6.28
C SER A 474 30.99 -30.38 5.89
N TYR A 475 29.83 -30.08 5.31
CA TYR A 475 28.84 -31.04 4.88
C TYR A 475 28.55 -30.90 3.40
N GLU A 476 28.35 -32.03 2.72
CA GLU A 476 27.89 -32.11 1.33
C GLU A 476 26.50 -32.76 1.33
N PHE A 477 25.50 -32.16 0.68
CA PHE A 477 24.12 -32.69 0.73
C PHE A 477 23.22 -32.21 -0.42
N LYS A 478 22.00 -32.76 -0.46
CA LYS A 478 20.89 -32.44 -1.37
C LYS A 478 19.55 -32.55 -0.66
N ILE A 479 18.50 -32.03 -1.29
CA ILE A 479 17.10 -32.28 -0.92
C ILE A 479 16.53 -33.30 -1.88
N ALA A 480 16.14 -34.48 -1.40
CA ALA A 480 15.72 -35.55 -2.29
C ALA A 480 14.75 -36.53 -1.65
N ALA A 481 13.93 -37.18 -2.47
CA ALA A 481 13.11 -38.32 -2.12
C ALA A 481 13.97 -39.60 -2.05
N GLU A 482 13.39 -40.70 -1.56
CA GLU A 482 14.08 -42.01 -1.51
C GLU A 482 14.50 -42.48 -2.91
N ASP A 483 13.62 -42.29 -3.91
CA ASP A 483 13.78 -42.75 -5.29
C ASP A 483 14.75 -41.91 -6.14
N TRP A 484 15.17 -40.72 -5.67
CA TRP A 484 15.96 -39.72 -6.42
C TRP A 484 15.32 -39.20 -7.71
N ASP A 485 14.10 -39.60 -8.02
CA ASP A 485 13.42 -39.26 -9.27
C ASP A 485 12.31 -38.24 -9.03
N THR A 486 11.52 -38.42 -7.97
CA THR A 486 10.38 -37.53 -7.67
C THR A 486 10.84 -36.20 -7.10
N VAL A 487 11.85 -36.23 -6.23
CA VAL A 487 12.52 -35.04 -5.69
C VAL A 487 14.02 -35.25 -5.74
N ASP A 488 14.73 -34.38 -6.44
CA ASP A 488 16.20 -34.28 -6.47
C ASP A 488 16.57 -32.82 -6.74
N TYR A 489 16.81 -32.06 -5.67
CA TYR A 489 17.23 -30.67 -5.73
C TYR A 489 18.65 -30.52 -5.18
N GLY A 490 19.46 -29.83 -5.96
CA GLY A 490 20.79 -29.36 -5.59
C GLY A 490 20.93 -27.87 -5.90
N SER A 491 22.16 -27.35 -5.92
CA SER A 491 22.42 -25.95 -6.24
C SER A 491 21.90 -25.58 -7.63
N GLY A 492 21.11 -24.51 -7.71
CA GLY A 492 20.75 -23.83 -8.95
C GLY A 492 21.79 -22.79 -9.40
N GLU A 493 22.80 -22.55 -8.56
CA GLU A 493 23.82 -21.53 -8.76
C GLU A 493 25.18 -22.14 -9.07
N ALA A 494 26.05 -21.31 -9.67
CA ALA A 494 27.40 -21.73 -10.07
C ALA A 494 28.29 -22.09 -8.87
N ASP A 495 28.18 -21.35 -7.77
CA ASP A 495 28.70 -21.80 -6.49
C ASP A 495 27.65 -22.70 -5.84
N ALA A 496 28.07 -23.85 -5.32
CA ALA A 496 27.18 -24.79 -4.65
C ALA A 496 27.17 -24.56 -3.13
N ILE A 497 27.48 -23.34 -2.68
CA ILE A 497 27.70 -23.03 -1.27
C ILE A 497 26.38 -22.59 -0.63
N VAL A 498 26.04 -23.18 0.51
CA VAL A 498 24.96 -22.76 1.39
C VAL A 498 25.58 -22.02 2.58
N THR A 499 25.23 -20.74 2.74
CA THR A 499 25.62 -19.92 3.88
C THR A 499 24.51 -19.94 4.92
N VAL A 500 24.87 -20.10 6.20
CA VAL A 500 23.88 -20.07 7.30
C VAL A 500 23.22 -18.69 7.36
N ALA A 501 21.90 -18.68 7.49
CA ALA A 501 21.03 -17.50 7.48
C ALA A 501 20.95 -16.73 6.15
N GLU A 502 21.31 -17.37 5.03
CA GLU A 502 21.06 -16.87 3.68
C GLU A 502 20.25 -17.89 2.87
N ASP A 503 19.44 -17.40 1.94
CA ASP A 503 18.71 -18.25 1.00
C ASP A 503 19.63 -18.78 -0.10
N LYS A 504 19.48 -20.05 -0.43
CA LYS A 504 20.13 -20.71 -1.57
C LYS A 504 19.11 -21.06 -2.64
N LEU A 505 19.30 -20.56 -3.86
CA LEU A 505 18.48 -21.00 -4.99
C LEU A 505 18.83 -22.44 -5.40
N LEU A 506 17.80 -23.26 -5.56
CA LEU A 506 17.90 -24.66 -5.94
C LEU A 506 17.49 -24.90 -7.39
N ALA A 507 17.99 -25.99 -7.97
CA ALA A 507 17.54 -26.49 -9.25
C ALA A 507 17.31 -28.00 -9.20
N ALA A 508 16.31 -28.45 -9.94
CA ALA A 508 16.08 -29.87 -10.17
C ALA A 508 17.33 -30.50 -10.80
N LYS A 509 17.79 -31.60 -10.23
CA LYS A 509 19.04 -32.30 -10.59
C LYS A 509 20.28 -31.40 -10.54
N GLY A 510 20.25 -30.35 -9.71
CA GLY A 510 21.37 -29.47 -9.45
C GLY A 510 22.57 -30.19 -8.82
N ALA A 511 23.70 -29.49 -8.74
CA ALA A 511 24.91 -30.03 -8.12
C ALA A 511 24.74 -30.24 -6.61
N ASN A 512 25.52 -31.14 -6.01
CA ASN A 512 25.53 -31.28 -4.55
C ASN A 512 25.94 -29.96 -3.89
N MET A 513 25.25 -29.60 -2.81
CA MET A 513 25.50 -28.39 -2.04
C MET A 513 26.54 -28.64 -0.95
N MET A 514 27.28 -27.59 -0.59
CA MET A 514 28.30 -27.58 0.45
C MET A 514 27.94 -26.55 1.51
N MET A 515 28.04 -26.91 2.79
CA MET A 515 27.80 -26.02 3.93
C MET A 515 28.85 -26.21 5.01
N ASP A 516 29.35 -25.11 5.56
CA ASP A 516 30.26 -25.12 6.71
C ASP A 516 29.53 -24.71 7.99
N ILE A 517 29.59 -25.57 9.01
CA ILE A 517 29.09 -25.30 10.35
C ILE A 517 30.26 -24.87 11.22
N ALA A 518 30.23 -23.62 11.71
CA ALA A 518 31.31 -23.07 12.52
C ALA A 518 31.30 -23.60 13.96
N THR A 519 30.11 -23.78 14.54
CA THR A 519 29.92 -24.22 15.93
C THR A 519 28.91 -25.34 15.98
N GLU A 520 29.18 -26.34 16.83
CA GLU A 520 28.18 -27.37 17.13
C GLU A 520 26.89 -26.72 17.65
N GLY A 521 25.75 -27.18 17.16
CA GLY A 521 24.47 -26.60 17.50
C GLY A 521 23.32 -27.28 16.78
N GLU A 522 22.11 -26.80 17.07
CA GLU A 522 20.90 -27.24 16.42
C GLU A 522 20.59 -26.29 15.25
N TYR A 523 20.46 -26.85 14.05
CA TYR A 523 20.22 -26.11 12.81
C TYR A 523 18.93 -26.58 12.16
N GLN A 524 18.10 -25.64 11.75
CA GLN A 524 16.88 -25.95 11.01
C GLN A 524 17.10 -25.65 9.53
N PHE A 525 16.85 -26.66 8.71
CA PHE A 525 16.78 -26.56 7.27
C PHE A 525 15.35 -26.19 6.90
N ILE A 526 15.18 -25.21 6.03
CA ILE A 526 13.91 -24.73 5.52
C ILE A 526 13.98 -24.83 4.00
N PHE A 527 13.23 -25.78 3.45
CA PHE A 527 13.08 -25.94 2.01
C PHE A 527 11.77 -25.29 1.59
N ASP A 528 11.86 -24.18 0.86
CA ASP A 528 10.71 -23.48 0.30
C ASP A 528 10.49 -23.95 -1.15
N ALA A 529 9.43 -24.71 -1.34
CA ALA A 529 8.99 -25.24 -2.62
C ALA A 529 7.66 -24.58 -3.07
N SER A 530 7.33 -23.40 -2.55
CA SER A 530 6.12 -22.66 -2.94
C SER A 530 6.14 -22.23 -4.42
N ASP A 531 7.32 -22.03 -5.00
CA ASP A 531 7.55 -21.92 -6.45
C ASP A 531 8.56 -22.96 -6.93
N LEU A 532 8.07 -24.02 -7.58
CA LEU A 532 8.92 -25.08 -8.11
C LEU A 532 9.84 -24.64 -9.27
N ASN A 533 9.64 -23.45 -9.84
CA ASN A 533 10.55 -22.90 -10.85
C ASN A 533 11.77 -22.18 -10.23
N ALA A 534 11.64 -21.75 -8.98
CA ALA A 534 12.70 -21.07 -8.23
C ALA A 534 12.72 -21.48 -6.74
N PRO A 535 12.79 -22.78 -6.42
CA PRO A 535 12.74 -23.24 -5.04
C PRO A 535 14.00 -22.82 -4.29
N THR A 536 13.89 -22.56 -2.98
CA THR A 536 15.02 -22.12 -2.15
C THR A 536 15.24 -23.04 -0.95
N LEU A 537 16.47 -23.01 -0.44
CA LEU A 537 16.83 -23.62 0.83
C LEU A 537 17.53 -22.58 1.69
N SER A 538 17.08 -22.45 2.94
CA SER A 538 17.82 -21.72 3.96
C SER A 538 18.12 -22.61 5.15
N VAL A 539 19.22 -22.31 5.84
CA VAL A 539 19.65 -23.03 7.04
C VAL A 539 19.94 -22.03 8.13
N PHE A 540 19.22 -22.13 9.25
CA PHE A 540 19.38 -21.22 10.38
C PHE A 540 19.78 -21.98 11.64
N ASN A 541 20.36 -21.25 12.60
CA ASN A 541 20.48 -21.78 13.96
C ASN A 541 19.09 -21.83 14.59
N ALA A 542 18.64 -23.03 14.99
CA ALA A 542 17.32 -23.23 15.58
C ALA A 542 17.20 -22.53 16.95
N GLN A 543 18.29 -22.40 17.70
CA GLN A 543 18.33 -21.53 18.88
C GLN A 543 18.61 -20.09 18.45
N MET A 544 17.61 -19.44 17.84
CA MET A 544 17.75 -18.12 17.23
C MET A 544 18.26 -17.05 18.21
N PHE A 545 17.90 -17.11 19.49
CA PHE A 545 18.37 -16.15 20.49
C PHE A 545 19.74 -16.50 21.12
N ALA A 546 20.36 -17.60 20.69
CA ALA A 546 21.60 -18.13 21.26
C ALA A 546 21.51 -18.17 22.80
N ASP A 547 22.52 -17.61 23.50
CA ASP A 547 22.57 -17.55 24.97
C ASP A 547 21.72 -16.42 25.58
N THR A 548 21.00 -15.64 24.77
CA THR A 548 20.19 -14.51 25.27
C THR A 548 18.87 -15.02 25.82
N GLN A 549 18.64 -14.84 27.12
CA GLN A 549 17.32 -15.10 27.72
C GLN A 549 16.31 -14.05 27.25
N VAL A 550 15.21 -14.52 26.66
CA VAL A 550 14.10 -13.69 26.17
C VAL A 550 12.86 -13.92 27.05
N TYR A 551 12.04 -12.88 27.18
CA TYR A 551 10.87 -12.85 28.06
C TYR A 551 9.63 -12.34 27.32
N LEU A 552 8.46 -12.79 27.76
CA LEU A 552 7.19 -12.15 27.47
C LEU A 552 6.98 -10.99 28.46
N ARG A 553 7.02 -9.74 28.00
CA ARG A 553 7.01 -8.55 28.86
C ARG A 553 5.82 -7.67 28.53
N GLY A 554 4.97 -7.36 29.49
CA GLY A 554 3.75 -6.60 29.22
C GLY A 554 2.94 -6.25 30.45
N SER A 555 1.72 -5.73 30.27
CA SER A 555 0.78 -5.49 31.37
C SER A 555 0.50 -6.76 32.19
N LEU A 556 0.62 -7.94 31.56
CA LEU A 556 0.53 -9.27 32.18
C LEU A 556 1.56 -9.54 33.30
N ASN A 557 2.68 -8.80 33.35
CA ASN A 557 3.70 -8.92 34.39
C ASN A 557 4.34 -7.57 34.74
N GLY A 558 3.63 -6.46 34.52
CA GLY A 558 4.15 -5.11 34.78
C GLY A 558 5.43 -4.78 33.98
N TRP A 559 5.60 -5.35 32.79
CA TRP A 559 6.77 -5.20 31.92
C TRP A 559 8.07 -5.78 32.49
N GLY A 560 7.96 -6.69 33.48
CA GLY A 560 9.07 -7.38 34.13
C GLY A 560 9.64 -8.56 33.33
N THR A 561 10.50 -9.35 33.98
CA THR A 561 11.18 -10.53 33.42
C THR A 561 10.65 -11.85 34.01
N ASP A 562 9.47 -11.83 34.61
CA ASP A 562 8.91 -12.97 35.35
C ASP A 562 8.47 -14.13 34.44
N ASN A 563 8.33 -13.89 33.12
CA ASN A 563 7.81 -14.84 32.16
C ASN A 563 8.87 -15.19 31.09
N PRO A 564 9.89 -16.00 31.41
CA PRO A 564 10.90 -16.40 30.44
C PRO A 564 10.30 -17.27 29.35
N LEU A 565 10.68 -17.00 28.10
CA LEU A 565 10.41 -17.88 26.98
C LEU A 565 11.45 -19.00 26.96
N ILE A 566 10.99 -20.25 27.04
CA ILE A 566 11.86 -21.42 27.15
C ILE A 566 11.93 -22.11 25.79
N TYR A 567 13.14 -22.37 25.32
CA TYR A 567 13.36 -23.12 24.09
C TYR A 567 12.79 -24.54 24.20
N GLN A 568 11.94 -24.92 23.25
CA GLN A 568 11.26 -26.21 23.19
C GLN A 568 11.87 -27.17 22.14
N GLY A 569 12.91 -26.74 21.41
CA GLY A 569 13.35 -27.41 20.19
C GLY A 569 12.65 -26.87 18.94
N ASN A 570 13.15 -27.23 17.76
CA ASN A 570 12.56 -26.88 16.46
C ASN A 570 12.32 -25.37 16.26
N ALA A 571 13.22 -24.52 16.74
CA ALA A 571 13.09 -23.07 16.64
C ALA A 571 11.87 -22.46 17.36
N ILE A 572 11.28 -23.20 18.31
CA ILE A 572 10.13 -22.73 19.10
C ILE A 572 10.59 -22.35 20.50
N TYR A 573 10.19 -21.17 20.94
CA TYR A 573 10.29 -20.73 22.34
C TYR A 573 8.90 -20.50 22.88
N SER A 574 8.61 -20.97 24.10
CA SER A 574 7.27 -20.82 24.66
C SER A 574 7.24 -20.52 26.15
N THR A 575 6.14 -19.91 26.59
CA THR A 575 5.75 -19.76 28.00
C THR A 575 4.24 -19.91 28.13
N SER A 576 3.75 -20.36 29.28
CA SER A 576 2.32 -20.51 29.57
C SER A 576 1.94 -19.72 30.80
N LEU A 577 0.79 -19.04 30.74
CA LEU A 577 0.30 -18.15 31.80
C LEU A 577 -1.17 -18.40 32.08
N ASP A 578 -1.55 -18.41 33.35
CA ASP A 578 -2.95 -18.31 33.74
C ASP A 578 -3.37 -16.83 33.66
N LEU A 579 -4.25 -16.51 32.71
CA LEU A 579 -4.76 -15.16 32.48
C LEU A 579 -6.25 -15.11 32.80
N ASP A 580 -6.68 -13.97 33.33
CA ASP A 580 -8.09 -13.68 33.53
C ASP A 580 -8.69 -13.03 32.28
N ALA A 581 -10.03 -13.00 32.19
CA ALA A 581 -10.69 -12.21 31.16
C ALA A 581 -10.34 -10.72 31.30
N GLY A 582 -9.85 -10.11 30.22
CA GLY A 582 -9.36 -8.73 30.20
C GLY A 582 -8.50 -8.43 28.98
N ASP A 583 -8.09 -7.18 28.87
CA ASP A 583 -7.21 -6.70 27.80
C ASP A 583 -5.77 -6.56 28.31
N TYR A 584 -4.84 -7.04 27.51
CA TYR A 584 -3.42 -7.07 27.81
C TYR A 584 -2.61 -6.43 26.67
N GLU A 585 -1.44 -5.91 27.00
CA GLU A 585 -0.43 -5.48 26.03
C GLU A 585 0.91 -6.13 26.39
N PHE A 586 1.68 -6.58 25.40
CA PHE A 586 2.99 -7.17 25.65
C PHE A 586 3.94 -7.09 24.45
N LYS A 587 5.19 -7.47 24.68
CA LYS A 587 6.29 -7.63 23.73
C LYS A 587 7.13 -8.85 24.06
N ILE A 588 8.01 -9.21 23.14
CA ILE A 588 9.01 -10.28 23.31
C ILE A 588 10.38 -9.60 23.36
N ALA A 589 11.02 -9.60 24.51
CA ALA A 589 12.24 -8.82 24.68
C ALA A 589 13.23 -9.43 25.67
N SER A 590 14.51 -9.09 25.49
CA SER A 590 15.57 -9.33 26.47
C SER A 590 15.40 -8.40 27.68
N GLU A 591 16.11 -8.68 28.77
CA GLU A 591 16.09 -7.82 29.97
C GLU A 591 16.50 -6.37 29.65
N ASP A 592 17.51 -6.22 28.80
CA ASP A 592 18.10 -4.94 28.42
C ASP A 592 17.35 -4.19 27.31
N TRP A 593 16.30 -4.79 26.71
CA TRP A 593 15.56 -4.30 25.53
C TRP A 593 16.38 -4.07 24.25
N ASN A 594 17.71 -4.06 24.33
CA ASN A 594 18.56 -3.73 23.18
C ASN A 594 18.97 -4.98 22.39
N THR A 595 19.11 -6.12 23.06
CA THR A 595 19.54 -7.36 22.41
C THR A 595 18.40 -8.01 21.64
N VAL A 596 17.20 -8.02 22.21
CA VAL A 596 15.96 -8.52 21.62
C VAL A 596 14.84 -7.56 22.00
N ASP A 597 14.15 -6.99 21.01
CA ASP A 597 12.91 -6.25 21.16
C ASP A 597 12.05 -6.54 19.93
N PHE A 598 11.04 -7.37 20.13
CA PHE A 598 10.06 -7.71 19.10
C PHE A 598 8.67 -7.32 19.58
N GLY A 599 7.96 -6.66 18.69
CA GLY A 599 6.56 -6.31 18.83
C GLY A 599 5.77 -6.79 17.62
N GLY A 600 4.52 -6.36 17.54
CA GLY A 600 3.70 -6.61 16.37
C GLY A 600 3.94 -5.60 15.27
N VAL A 601 3.66 -6.00 14.03
CA VAL A 601 3.75 -5.12 12.86
C VAL A 601 2.68 -4.03 12.94
N GLY A 602 3.10 -2.76 12.87
CA GLY A 602 2.21 -1.59 12.88
C GLY A 602 2.02 -0.90 14.24
N ASP A 603 1.22 0.17 14.27
CA ASP A 603 1.13 1.09 15.43
C ASP A 603 0.29 0.56 16.61
N ALA A 604 -0.70 -0.30 16.34
CA ALA A 604 -1.57 -0.90 17.36
C ALA A 604 -1.87 -2.36 17.01
N PRO A 605 -0.84 -3.22 17.01
CA PRO A 605 -0.98 -4.57 16.53
C PRO A 605 -1.83 -5.41 17.49
N ILE A 606 -2.86 -6.07 16.96
CA ILE A 606 -3.78 -6.91 17.74
C ILE A 606 -3.51 -8.36 17.36
N VAL A 607 -3.31 -9.22 18.36
CA VAL A 607 -3.21 -10.66 18.18
C VAL A 607 -4.53 -11.33 18.53
N ASN A 608 -4.98 -12.24 17.68
CA ASN A 608 -6.13 -13.09 17.93
C ASN A 608 -5.66 -14.47 18.40
N ILE A 609 -6.39 -15.06 19.35
CA ILE A 609 -6.10 -16.40 19.87
C ILE A 609 -6.30 -17.41 18.73
N ASN A 610 -5.37 -18.35 18.60
CA ASN A 610 -5.26 -19.38 17.56
C ASN A 610 -4.94 -18.85 16.14
N GLU A 611 -4.57 -17.59 16.01
CA GLU A 611 -4.06 -17.02 14.76
C GLU A 611 -2.56 -16.74 14.86
N ILE A 612 -1.85 -16.91 13.74
CA ILE A 612 -0.43 -16.58 13.64
C ILE A 612 -0.29 -15.08 13.40
N MET A 613 0.65 -14.47 14.10
CA MET A 613 1.00 -13.06 13.97
C MET A 613 2.48 -12.91 13.64
N LEU A 614 2.80 -12.13 12.61
CA LEU A 614 4.18 -11.77 12.29
C LEU A 614 4.72 -10.75 13.33
N LEU A 615 5.98 -10.94 13.72
CA LEU A 615 6.70 -10.05 14.63
C LEU A 615 7.68 -9.16 13.86
N GLU A 616 7.93 -7.97 14.41
CA GLU A 616 8.87 -7.00 13.84
C GLU A 616 9.88 -6.57 14.89
N VAL A 617 11.14 -6.38 14.46
CA VAL A 617 12.20 -5.80 15.26
C VAL A 617 11.79 -4.38 15.66
N ILE A 618 11.69 -4.12 16.96
CA ILE A 618 11.23 -2.84 17.54
C ILE A 618 9.77 -2.54 17.12
N GLY A 619 8.95 -3.57 16.89
CA GLY A 619 7.53 -3.43 16.58
C GLY A 619 6.69 -2.82 17.71
N GLY A 620 5.41 -2.53 17.43
CA GLY A 620 4.44 -1.99 18.39
C GLY A 620 4.10 -2.97 19.53
N ASN A 621 3.53 -2.44 20.62
CA ASN A 621 3.01 -3.28 21.70
C ASN A 621 1.85 -4.14 21.19
N ILE A 622 1.92 -5.46 21.42
CA ILE A 622 0.91 -6.41 20.96
C ILE A 622 -0.27 -6.40 21.93
N ALA A 623 -1.43 -5.98 21.44
CA ALA A 623 -2.69 -6.01 22.17
C ALA A 623 -3.34 -7.40 22.08
N LEU A 624 -3.79 -7.93 23.22
CA LEU A 624 -4.46 -9.23 23.35
C LEU A 624 -5.70 -9.07 24.21
N SER A 625 -6.87 -9.44 23.68
CA SER A 625 -8.12 -9.48 24.45
C SER A 625 -8.46 -10.92 24.81
N ILE A 626 -8.61 -11.20 26.11
CA ILE A 626 -9.00 -12.49 26.65
C ILE A 626 -10.46 -12.40 27.11
N THR A 627 -11.34 -13.22 26.54
CA THR A 627 -12.76 -13.24 26.92
C THR A 627 -13.10 -14.24 28.03
N GLU A 628 -12.21 -15.21 28.28
CA GLU A 628 -12.41 -16.27 29.26
C GLU A 628 -11.12 -16.53 30.03
N SER A 629 -11.17 -16.54 31.37
CA SER A 629 -10.01 -16.93 32.18
C SER A 629 -9.55 -18.36 31.82
N GLY A 630 -8.24 -18.58 31.81
CA GLY A 630 -7.66 -19.88 31.47
C GLY A 630 -6.15 -19.84 31.33
N ASN A 631 -5.57 -20.99 30.98
CA ASN A 631 -4.15 -21.10 30.70
C ASN A 631 -3.90 -20.83 29.22
N TYR A 632 -3.02 -19.88 28.92
CA TYR A 632 -2.66 -19.47 27.56
C TYR A 632 -1.17 -19.73 27.31
N THR A 633 -0.87 -20.44 26.24
CA THR A 633 0.50 -20.69 25.79
C THR A 633 0.87 -19.71 24.69
N PHE A 634 1.95 -18.96 24.89
CA PHE A 634 2.56 -18.08 23.92
C PHE A 634 3.72 -18.81 23.28
N LYS A 635 3.71 -18.95 21.94
CA LYS A 635 4.77 -19.60 21.17
C LYS A 635 5.38 -18.59 20.20
N VAL A 636 6.66 -18.32 20.37
CA VAL A 636 7.48 -17.59 19.39
C VAL A 636 8.16 -18.62 18.50
N ILE A 637 7.92 -18.50 17.20
CA ILE A 637 8.30 -19.48 16.17
C ILE A 637 9.25 -18.76 15.21
N GLY A 638 10.51 -19.19 15.19
CA GLY A 638 11.50 -18.72 14.20
C GLY A 638 11.72 -19.75 13.10
N PRO A 639 12.98 -20.00 12.68
CA PRO A 639 14.27 -19.54 13.22
C PRO A 639 14.80 -18.23 12.61
N ASP A 640 14.18 -17.76 11.52
CA ASP A 640 14.55 -16.51 10.89
C ASP A 640 14.08 -15.32 11.74
N LYS A 641 15.04 -14.51 12.20
CA LYS A 641 14.77 -13.34 13.05
C LYS A 641 14.03 -12.23 12.31
N ASP A 642 14.19 -12.19 11.00
CA ASP A 642 13.57 -11.18 10.16
C ASP A 642 12.12 -11.58 9.82
N ASN A 643 11.74 -12.85 10.06
CA ASN A 643 10.41 -13.41 9.77
C ASN A 643 9.85 -14.27 10.92
N MET A 644 9.96 -13.81 12.17
CA MET A 644 9.45 -14.55 13.32
C MET A 644 7.93 -14.42 13.50
N ASN A 645 7.31 -15.48 14.01
CA ASN A 645 5.88 -15.55 14.25
C ASN A 645 5.54 -15.74 15.73
N LEU A 646 4.36 -15.26 16.13
CA LEU A 646 3.74 -15.48 17.43
C LEU A 646 2.42 -16.23 17.24
N LEU A 647 2.21 -17.28 18.03
CA LEU A 647 0.93 -17.98 18.14
C LEU A 647 0.54 -18.08 19.62
N ILE A 648 -0.71 -17.73 19.92
CA ILE A 648 -1.28 -17.84 21.27
C ILE A 648 -2.40 -18.86 21.23
N THR A 649 -2.33 -19.88 22.08
CA THR A 649 -3.38 -20.92 22.18
C THR A 649 -3.88 -21.02 23.61
N LYS A 650 -5.19 -21.15 23.78
CA LYS A 650 -5.81 -21.52 25.06
C LYS A 650 -5.69 -23.05 25.25
N GLN A 651 -5.26 -23.50 26.43
CA GLN A 651 -5.21 -24.93 26.79
C GLN A 651 -6.54 -25.47 27.31
#